data_AF-A0A4P2WYI7-F1
#
_entry.id   AF-A0A4P2WYI7-F1
#
_cell.length_a   1.000
_cell.length_b   1.000
_cell.length_c   1.000
_cell.angle_alpha   90.00
_cell.angle_beta   90.00
_cell.angle_gamma   90.00
#
_symmetry.space_group_name_H-M   'P 1'
#
loop_
_entity.id
_entity.type
_entity.pdbx_description
1 polymer ?
#
loop_
_entity_poly.entity_id
_entity_poly.type
_entity_poly.pdbx_seq_one_letter_code
_entity_poly.pdbx_strand_id
1 'polypeptide(L)'
;MAIVKGAKKGKGEARKPVVAPDSAQSKTYIKILYGLGEGEIEGLANGNQSIFLEGTPLQDANGNLNYSNVKLDFRKGTNDQDYIEGFPSVESETAVDVELKSGAPWVRAFNNIDLDAVRIRLKWGPLRQQDSSTGDVSGITIEYAIDIQTDGGAWTEVLKTKISDKTSANYERAHRIDLPKADSGWLIRVRRITPNSTSEFVSDKMYVEAFTEVVDAKLRYPNTALLGLQYDAETFGNVAKLAVDLKGRLLLVPTNYNPQTRQYTGIWDGTFKRAYTNNPAWIYYDLCTNDRYGLGNRLTPFMIDKWSLYRLAQYCDQSVSDGLGGQEPRFTCNVYIQNAEDAFSILMKLAGVFRAIAFWDGTSIICDADIPQDTYFTYTRANVVGGVFEYSGTRARDRHNVVKVAWDNPANHYKTEYEFVRDENAIAESGQVRILELDAWGCTSRGQAQRAGHWALKSEQKETRTVSFKVGLDGHIPLPGRVIEIADELFAGRANGGRVSKISADLKSITIDRDDVIAKAGDRLVINGENGKAQTRIVQSISGRVITVTLPFDENSIAVQNVWVLDAQDLATMKFRVISISQEEKHQFSITALQYNPQKFDEIDNGAFFEDAPISIINPSIQEPVKDVLITTESRVDQGINITTMIVSWMQAKGAVKYLVEWRKDDGSWIRLPQTGNNSVEVPGVYSGQYQARVTAISAFEIASLPVTSSLTEITGKQGLPPKIAFIRATGILFGMKLDWGFPPTGAKDTAYTEIEVSPDGINNIAQLGLFAYPTTTTTIQGLQPNLRQFYRGRLIDRIGNVGPWSEWVNGTTTADPEAVLDLISGHINESDLAQELQGKIENSVDVSEAAQAAANNAQAVASSAQTAANNAQAVASEAKTAASSAQSAATTAQTQASSAQKIANDASVIATNAKNTADQAAEDASSAITAAAEAKTTATNANTTATNAQTTANNASSAASKVASDLTTSTNQLNKKIADETDARTAAISKLNDGLTTETSQRKSEDAALLNNIETYKSSTNGTLSSLQTQINTNATNTSANTSKITSLDSRLTTNEGKTADAINAAATAQQVANTAVTNAAAAASAVTSLKSELSTGKGINNIIAPFSDPQELSPYIIGASRTVALVNSPMRINGKAYDVTFNAVAGSIYFGSSSVSTVNTAAAGVVSGGKRYMLSAYLKKH
;
A
#
# COMPACT_ATOMS: atom_id res chain seq x y z
N MET A 1 29.10 36.95 91.71
CA MET A 1 28.08 37.88 92.23
C MET A 1 26.74 37.48 91.66
N ALA A 2 25.65 37.54 92.43
CA ALA A 2 24.30 37.24 91.95
C ALA A 2 23.55 38.54 91.64
N ILE A 3 22.79 38.58 90.54
CA ILE A 3 21.84 39.65 90.23
C ILE A 3 20.46 39.01 89.96
N VAL A 4 19.44 39.61 90.55
CA VAL A 4 18.10 39.04 90.77
C VAL A 4 17.28 38.94 89.48
N LYS A 5 16.53 37.83 89.32
CA LYS A 5 15.43 37.74 88.34
C LYS A 5 14.22 38.55 88.84
N GLY A 6 13.79 39.55 88.08
CA GLY A 6 12.51 40.24 88.26
C GLY A 6 11.62 40.05 87.04
N ALA A 7 10.41 39.51 87.21
CA ALA A 7 9.48 39.25 86.11
C ALA A 7 8.65 40.48 85.75
N LYS A 8 8.56 40.81 84.46
CA LYS A 8 7.53 41.69 83.89
C LYS A 8 6.99 41.09 82.60
N LYS A 9 5.66 41.14 82.45
CA LYS A 9 4.92 40.64 81.28
C LYS A 9 5.40 41.37 80.02
N GLY A 10 5.85 40.62 79.00
CA GLY A 10 6.20 41.19 77.71
C GLY A 10 4.98 41.79 77.01
N LYS A 11 5.16 42.94 76.36
CA LYS A 11 4.15 43.48 75.43
C LYS A 11 4.20 42.68 74.13
N GLY A 12 3.07 42.24 73.62
CA GLY A 12 2.98 41.68 72.27
C GLY A 12 3.19 42.77 71.21
N GLU A 13 3.77 42.39 70.08
CA GLU A 13 3.82 43.25 68.89
C GLU A 13 2.41 43.44 68.30
N ALA A 14 2.16 44.58 67.66
CA ALA A 14 0.92 44.78 66.91
C ALA A 14 0.94 43.91 65.64
N ARG A 15 -0.06 43.04 65.49
CA ARG A 15 -0.21 42.18 64.30
C ARG A 15 -0.32 43.04 63.04
N LYS A 16 0.53 42.77 62.05
CA LYS A 16 0.34 43.30 60.68
C LYS A 16 -0.78 42.49 59.99
N PRO A 17 -1.78 43.15 59.38
CA PRO A 17 -2.78 42.48 58.56
C PRO A 17 -2.14 41.70 57.40
N VAL A 18 -2.71 40.53 57.09
CA VAL A 18 -2.31 39.68 55.96
C VAL A 18 -3.31 39.86 54.83
N VAL A 19 -2.80 40.15 53.63
CA VAL A 19 -3.61 40.27 52.40
C VAL A 19 -3.39 39.02 51.56
N ALA A 20 -4.46 38.30 51.23
CA ALA A 20 -4.39 37.16 50.33
C ALA A 20 -3.91 37.59 48.92
N PRO A 21 -3.13 36.75 48.21
CA PRO A 21 -2.83 36.96 46.80
C PRO A 21 -4.10 36.85 45.96
N ASP A 22 -4.10 37.45 44.77
CA ASP A 22 -5.19 37.31 43.80
C ASP A 22 -5.23 35.86 43.28
N SER A 23 -6.41 35.23 43.31
CA SER A 23 -6.56 33.79 43.01
C SER A 23 -7.38 33.50 41.75
N ALA A 24 -8.25 34.41 41.31
CA ALA A 24 -9.07 34.19 40.11
C ALA A 24 -8.22 34.36 38.84
N GLN A 25 -7.97 33.27 38.11
CA GLN A 25 -7.31 33.28 36.81
C GLN A 25 -8.30 33.00 35.65
N SER A 26 -7.94 33.41 34.44
CA SER A 26 -8.81 33.31 33.26
C SER A 26 -8.52 32.02 32.50
N LYS A 27 -9.49 31.10 32.51
CA LYS A 27 -9.38 29.80 31.82
C LYS A 27 -9.52 29.99 30.31
N THR A 28 -8.49 29.62 29.58
CA THR A 28 -8.44 29.70 28.11
C THR A 28 -8.51 28.30 27.54
N TYR A 29 -9.47 28.04 26.65
CA TYR A 29 -9.65 26.73 26.04
C TYR A 29 -8.99 26.66 24.67
N ILE A 30 -8.16 25.64 24.46
CA ILE A 30 -7.69 25.26 23.12
C ILE A 30 -8.82 24.47 22.45
N LYS A 31 -9.04 24.76 21.16
CA LYS A 31 -9.98 24.06 20.27
C LYS A 31 -9.27 23.73 18.97
N ILE A 32 -9.20 22.45 18.60
CA ILE A 32 -8.61 21.99 17.33
C ILE A 32 -9.56 20.99 16.68
N LEU A 33 -9.74 21.11 15.37
CA LEU A 33 -10.48 20.16 14.54
C LEU A 33 -9.48 19.44 13.63
N TYR A 34 -9.40 18.12 13.75
CA TYR A 34 -8.53 17.27 12.93
C TYR A 34 -9.34 16.51 11.89
N GLY A 35 -8.89 16.52 10.64
CA GLY A 35 -9.26 15.51 9.65
C GLY A 35 -8.43 14.25 9.88
N LEU A 36 -9.07 13.14 10.25
CA LEU A 36 -8.39 11.85 10.49
C LEU A 36 -8.19 11.03 9.22
N GLY A 37 -8.99 11.31 8.19
CA GLY A 37 -8.90 10.65 6.89
C GLY A 37 -10.03 11.10 5.99
N GLU A 38 -9.82 11.01 4.68
CA GLU A 38 -10.91 11.18 3.73
C GLU A 38 -11.82 9.94 3.77
N GLY A 39 -13.11 10.12 3.51
CA GLY A 39 -14.15 9.08 3.45
C GLY A 39 -14.61 8.51 4.79
N GLU A 40 -15.51 7.53 4.70
CA GLU A 40 -16.06 6.84 5.86
C GLU A 40 -15.08 5.81 6.42
N ILE A 41 -14.78 5.91 7.72
CA ILE A 41 -13.94 4.98 8.48
C ILE A 41 -14.79 4.15 9.46
N GLU A 42 -14.33 2.93 9.74
CA GLU A 42 -14.95 2.05 10.75
C GLU A 42 -14.97 2.70 12.13
N GLY A 43 -13.88 3.36 12.52
CA GLY A 43 -13.82 4.22 13.71
C GLY A 43 -12.56 4.02 14.56
N LEU A 44 -12.55 4.64 15.75
CA LEU A 44 -11.52 4.44 16.77
C LEU A 44 -11.43 2.94 17.12
N ALA A 45 -10.22 2.38 17.20
CA ALA A 45 -10.07 0.93 17.32
C ALA A 45 -10.64 0.38 18.64
N ASN A 46 -10.42 1.09 19.74
CA ASN A 46 -10.86 0.81 21.12
C ASN A 46 -11.57 2.03 21.77
N GLY A 47 -12.31 2.82 20.99
CA GLY A 47 -12.98 4.03 21.49
C GLY A 47 -11.99 5.08 22.01
N ASN A 48 -12.30 5.73 23.13
CA ASN A 48 -11.47 6.82 23.68
C ASN A 48 -10.08 6.36 24.15
N GLN A 49 -9.87 5.07 24.40
CA GLN A 49 -8.54 4.51 24.72
C GLN A 49 -7.56 4.64 23.53
N SER A 50 -8.08 4.69 22.29
CA SER A 50 -7.27 4.84 21.08
C SER A 50 -6.81 6.29 20.81
N ILE A 51 -7.19 7.27 21.62
CA ILE A 51 -6.81 8.68 21.46
C ILE A 51 -5.72 9.00 22.46
N PHE A 52 -4.54 9.39 21.98
CA PHE A 52 -3.36 9.66 22.80
C PHE A 52 -3.01 11.15 22.75
N LEU A 53 -2.79 11.76 23.92
CA LEU A 53 -2.29 13.13 24.09
C LEU A 53 -0.93 13.03 24.78
N GLU A 54 0.12 13.57 24.15
CA GLU A 54 1.52 13.40 24.59
C GLU A 54 1.90 11.91 24.84
N GLY A 55 1.36 11.01 24.02
CA GLY A 55 1.57 9.56 24.13
C GLY A 55 0.80 8.86 25.25
N THR A 56 0.06 9.59 26.09
CA THR A 56 -0.81 9.02 27.14
C THR A 56 -2.24 8.88 26.60
N PRO A 57 -2.90 7.70 26.74
CA PRO A 57 -4.27 7.53 26.26
C PRO A 57 -5.24 8.40 27.06
N LEU A 58 -6.28 8.91 26.41
CA LEU A 58 -7.32 9.75 27.02
C LEU A 58 -8.14 9.00 28.08
N GLN A 59 -8.29 7.69 27.92
CA GLN A 59 -8.98 6.79 28.84
C GLN A 59 -8.06 5.61 29.21
N ASP A 60 -8.07 5.18 30.47
CA ASP A 60 -7.34 4.00 30.94
C ASP A 60 -8.05 2.68 30.59
N ALA A 61 -7.39 1.55 30.85
CA ALA A 61 -7.94 0.21 30.62
C ALA A 61 -9.20 -0.12 31.46
N ASN A 62 -9.46 0.63 32.53
CA ASN A 62 -10.59 0.45 33.44
C ASN A 62 -11.79 1.36 33.09
N GLY A 63 -11.62 2.29 32.15
CA GLY A 63 -12.63 3.27 31.73
C GLY A 63 -12.51 4.66 32.38
N ASN A 64 -11.51 4.92 33.22
CA ASN A 64 -11.27 6.24 33.81
C ASN A 64 -10.67 7.19 32.78
N LEU A 65 -11.06 8.47 32.78
CA LEU A 65 -10.41 9.49 31.97
C LEU A 65 -9.11 9.97 32.65
N ASN A 66 -7.99 9.92 31.93
CA ASN A 66 -6.70 10.45 32.42
C ASN A 66 -6.68 11.99 32.45
N TYR A 67 -7.60 12.64 31.72
CA TYR A 67 -7.77 14.09 31.70
C TYR A 67 -9.24 14.46 31.91
N SER A 68 -9.54 15.18 33.00
CA SER A 68 -10.92 15.51 33.40
C SER A 68 -11.55 16.66 32.61
N ASN A 69 -10.74 17.50 31.96
CA ASN A 69 -11.17 18.74 31.28
C ASN A 69 -11.11 18.66 29.74
N VAL A 70 -11.15 17.46 29.16
CA VAL A 70 -11.14 17.24 27.71
C VAL A 70 -12.56 16.96 27.20
N LYS A 71 -13.10 17.84 26.35
CA LYS A 71 -14.28 17.56 25.52
C LYS A 71 -13.81 17.02 24.17
N LEU A 72 -14.40 15.91 23.76
CA LEU A 72 -14.16 15.24 22.48
C LEU A 72 -15.45 15.20 21.68
N ASP A 73 -15.37 15.35 20.36
CA ASP A 73 -16.44 14.99 19.45
C ASP A 73 -15.86 14.30 18.20
N PHE A 74 -16.54 13.28 17.68
CA PHE A 74 -16.04 12.41 16.60
C PHE A 74 -17.09 12.20 15.51
N ARG A 75 -16.65 12.19 14.25
CA ARG A 75 -17.48 11.89 13.08
C ARG A 75 -16.77 10.87 12.19
N LYS A 76 -17.48 9.80 11.81
CA LYS A 76 -16.92 8.68 11.03
C LYS A 76 -16.59 9.03 9.57
N GLY A 77 -17.02 10.17 9.04
CA GLY A 77 -16.90 10.48 7.62
C GLY A 77 -18.02 9.89 6.77
N THR A 78 -19.25 9.83 7.29
CA THR A 78 -20.41 9.48 6.44
C THR A 78 -20.77 10.66 5.51
N ASN A 79 -21.61 10.42 4.50
CA ASN A 79 -22.08 11.49 3.62
C ASN A 79 -22.96 12.50 4.36
N ASP A 80 -23.92 11.99 5.16
CA ASP A 80 -25.00 12.79 5.73
C ASP A 80 -24.66 13.35 7.13
N GLN A 81 -23.40 13.29 7.55
CA GLN A 81 -22.97 13.66 8.89
C GLN A 81 -23.24 15.12 9.26
N ASP A 82 -23.64 15.34 10.51
CA ASP A 82 -23.79 16.65 11.12
C ASP A 82 -22.43 17.28 11.44
N TYR A 83 -22.40 18.61 11.53
CA TYR A 83 -21.22 19.40 11.89
C TYR A 83 -20.77 19.12 13.34
N ILE A 84 -19.59 19.62 13.71
CA ILE A 84 -19.09 19.61 15.08
C ILE A 84 -19.29 21.02 15.67
N GLU A 85 -20.02 21.11 16.78
CA GLU A 85 -20.47 22.36 17.39
C GLU A 85 -19.30 23.19 17.97
N GLY A 86 -19.26 24.48 17.62
CA GLY A 86 -18.32 25.46 18.15
C GLY A 86 -16.91 25.46 17.53
N PHE A 87 -16.72 24.99 16.29
CA PHE A 87 -15.41 24.94 15.59
C PHE A 87 -15.46 25.47 14.13
N PRO A 88 -16.34 26.41 13.74
CA PRO A 88 -16.16 27.83 14.12
C PRO A 88 -17.50 28.58 14.37
N SER A 89 -17.43 29.89 14.66
CA SER A 89 -18.61 30.75 14.94
C SER A 89 -18.52 32.16 14.35
N VAL A 90 -19.69 32.71 13.98
CA VAL A 90 -19.94 34.14 13.80
C VAL A 90 -20.49 34.69 15.12
N GLU A 91 -19.91 35.78 15.60
CA GLU A 91 -20.15 36.30 16.95
C GLU A 91 -20.59 37.76 16.91
N SER A 92 -21.75 38.05 17.50
CA SER A 92 -22.32 39.40 17.63
C SER A 92 -22.43 39.77 19.11
N GLU A 93 -21.56 40.66 19.60
CA GLU A 93 -21.52 41.03 21.02
C GLU A 93 -22.31 42.31 21.31
N THR A 94 -23.21 42.22 22.29
CA THR A 94 -23.96 43.36 22.84
C THR A 94 -23.56 43.58 24.29
N ALA A 95 -23.02 44.77 24.59
CA ALA A 95 -22.72 45.19 25.95
C ALA A 95 -24.01 45.46 26.77
N VAL A 96 -23.94 45.21 28.08
CA VAL A 96 -25.06 45.23 29.02
C VAL A 96 -24.72 46.01 30.30
N ASP A 97 -23.58 45.72 30.94
CA ASP A 97 -23.10 46.31 32.20
C ASP A 97 -24.17 46.45 33.32
N VAL A 98 -24.96 45.40 33.56
CA VAL A 98 -26.02 45.39 34.60
C VAL A 98 -25.54 44.69 35.87
N GLU A 99 -25.53 45.41 37.00
CA GLU A 99 -25.20 44.87 38.32
C GLU A 99 -26.24 43.83 38.77
N LEU A 100 -25.81 42.57 38.91
CA LEU A 100 -26.65 41.43 39.25
C LEU A 100 -26.79 41.26 40.76
N LYS A 101 -28.02 41.43 41.27
CA LYS A 101 -28.35 41.39 42.69
C LYS A 101 -29.15 40.14 43.05
N SER A 102 -28.94 39.62 44.25
CA SER A 102 -29.74 38.51 44.77
C SER A 102 -31.22 38.93 44.85
N GLY A 103 -32.12 38.08 44.36
CA GLY A 103 -33.55 38.39 44.21
C GLY A 103 -33.93 39.24 42.98
N ALA A 104 -32.97 39.84 42.27
CA ALA A 104 -33.20 40.65 41.07
C ALA A 104 -32.47 40.04 39.85
N PRO A 105 -33.06 39.03 39.19
CA PRO A 105 -32.41 38.33 38.09
C PRO A 105 -32.40 39.15 36.80
N TRP A 106 -31.33 39.02 36.01
CA TRP A 106 -31.30 39.55 34.64
C TRP A 106 -32.00 38.54 33.71
N VAL A 107 -32.95 39.00 32.91
CA VAL A 107 -33.70 38.18 31.94
C VAL A 107 -33.63 38.82 30.56
N ARG A 108 -33.35 38.03 29.53
CA ARG A 108 -33.28 38.49 28.13
C ARG A 108 -33.93 37.49 27.19
N ALA A 109 -34.72 38.00 26.24
CA ALA A 109 -35.29 37.23 25.15
C ALA A 109 -34.35 37.21 23.94
N PHE A 110 -34.29 36.06 23.27
CA PHE A 110 -33.51 35.78 22.08
C PHE A 110 -34.46 35.12 21.05
N ASN A 111 -34.92 35.91 20.09
CA ASN A 111 -35.97 35.51 19.14
C ASN A 111 -35.42 35.10 17.76
N ASN A 112 -34.08 35.14 17.60
CA ASN A 112 -33.42 34.72 16.38
C ASN A 112 -33.17 33.20 16.43
N ILE A 113 -34.06 32.40 15.82
CA ILE A 113 -34.00 30.93 15.86
C ILE A 113 -32.77 30.33 15.15
N ASP A 114 -31.98 31.12 14.42
CA ASP A 114 -30.71 30.66 13.80
C ASP A 114 -29.54 30.56 14.79
N LEU A 115 -29.69 31.09 16.02
CA LEU A 115 -28.67 31.05 17.07
C LEU A 115 -28.44 29.61 17.59
N ASP A 116 -27.17 29.23 17.71
CA ASP A 116 -26.76 27.94 18.28
C ASP A 116 -26.38 28.06 19.75
N ALA A 117 -25.88 29.22 20.16
CA ALA A 117 -25.52 29.49 21.55
C ALA A 117 -25.63 30.98 21.90
N VAL A 118 -25.77 31.27 23.19
CA VAL A 118 -25.51 32.60 23.75
C VAL A 118 -24.34 32.50 24.71
N ARG A 119 -23.32 33.34 24.52
CA ARG A 119 -22.21 33.47 25.46
C ARG A 119 -22.48 34.62 26.43
N ILE A 120 -22.82 34.30 27.67
CA ILE A 120 -23.00 35.30 28.73
C ILE A 120 -21.64 35.65 29.32
N ARG A 121 -21.22 36.92 29.20
CA ARG A 121 -20.02 37.42 29.86
C ARG A 121 -20.39 38.02 31.21
N LEU A 122 -19.78 37.53 32.27
CA LEU A 122 -19.97 38.00 33.64
C LEU A 122 -18.71 38.74 34.09
N LYS A 123 -18.88 39.94 34.64
CA LYS A 123 -17.82 40.75 35.26
C LYS A 123 -18.03 40.77 36.77
N TRP A 124 -16.96 40.56 37.52
CA TRP A 124 -16.90 40.85 38.95
C TRP A 124 -16.02 42.07 39.17
N GLY A 125 -16.41 42.92 40.11
CA GLY A 125 -15.50 43.92 40.66
C GLY A 125 -14.42 43.26 41.51
N PRO A 126 -13.56 44.05 42.19
CA PRO A 126 -12.57 43.53 43.12
C PRO A 126 -13.22 42.71 44.25
N LEU A 127 -13.07 41.38 44.21
CA LEU A 127 -13.65 40.46 45.18
C LEU A 127 -12.78 40.38 46.42
N ARG A 128 -13.28 40.91 47.55
CA ARG A 128 -12.56 40.87 48.83
C ARG A 128 -13.48 41.04 50.03
N GLN A 129 -13.09 40.42 51.13
CA GLN A 129 -13.64 40.67 52.46
C GLN A 129 -12.50 41.05 53.40
N GLN A 130 -12.69 42.10 54.20
CA GLN A 130 -11.80 42.48 55.29
C GLN A 130 -12.41 42.08 56.64
N ASP A 131 -11.61 41.47 57.50
CA ASP A 131 -11.98 41.22 58.90
C ASP A 131 -11.84 42.52 59.71
N SER A 132 -12.93 43.02 60.27
CA SER A 132 -12.97 44.26 61.05
C SER A 132 -12.27 44.17 62.42
N SER A 133 -11.89 42.96 62.87
CA SER A 133 -11.19 42.72 64.13
C SER A 133 -9.68 42.50 63.98
N THR A 134 -9.23 42.03 62.81
CA THR A 134 -7.80 41.76 62.55
C THR A 134 -7.19 42.56 61.40
N GLY A 135 -8.03 43.13 60.52
CA GLY A 135 -7.63 43.84 59.31
C GLY A 135 -7.26 42.95 58.13
N ASP A 136 -7.20 41.62 58.30
CA ASP A 136 -6.85 40.66 57.24
C ASP A 136 -7.81 40.76 56.05
N VAL A 137 -7.31 40.53 54.83
CA VAL A 137 -8.09 40.61 53.58
C VAL A 137 -8.09 39.27 52.86
N SER A 138 -9.27 38.64 52.76
CA SER A 138 -9.51 37.35 52.12
C SER A 138 -10.41 37.47 50.88
N GLY A 139 -10.55 36.37 50.14
CA GLY A 139 -11.51 36.25 49.04
C GLY A 139 -12.94 36.01 49.51
N ILE A 140 -13.91 36.17 48.61
CA ILE A 140 -15.33 35.98 48.89
C ILE A 140 -15.96 34.96 47.92
N THR A 141 -16.91 34.17 48.42
CA THR A 141 -17.68 33.24 47.58
C THR A 141 -18.98 33.85 47.10
N ILE A 142 -19.20 33.82 45.78
CA ILE A 142 -20.47 34.19 45.14
C ILE A 142 -20.92 33.02 44.27
N GLU A 143 -22.05 32.43 44.63
CA GLU A 143 -22.74 31.41 43.84
C GLU A 143 -23.76 32.06 42.89
N TYR A 144 -23.88 31.52 41.69
CA TYR A 144 -24.78 31.99 40.65
C TYR A 144 -25.24 30.85 39.74
N ALA A 145 -26.34 31.08 39.05
CA ALA A 145 -26.90 30.16 38.06
C ALA A 145 -27.36 30.89 36.81
N ILE A 146 -27.44 30.14 35.71
CA ILE A 146 -28.05 30.55 34.45
C ILE A 146 -29.13 29.52 34.11
N ASP A 147 -30.33 30.01 33.82
CA ASP A 147 -31.48 29.22 33.39
C ASP A 147 -31.84 29.56 31.94
N ILE A 148 -32.47 28.61 31.26
CA ILE A 148 -33.11 28.81 29.97
C ILE A 148 -34.60 28.44 30.05
N GLN A 149 -35.42 29.11 29.24
CA GLN A 149 -36.82 28.78 28.98
C GLN A 149 -37.02 28.81 27.45
N THR A 150 -37.36 27.67 26.88
CA THR A 150 -37.59 27.50 25.42
C THR A 150 -39.08 27.58 25.13
N ASP A 151 -39.49 28.33 24.10
CA ASP A 151 -40.88 28.42 23.61
C ASP A 151 -41.96 28.60 24.70
N GLY A 152 -41.64 29.42 25.72
CA GLY A 152 -42.53 29.70 26.85
C GLY A 152 -42.73 28.55 27.85
N GLY A 153 -41.95 27.46 27.74
CA GLY A 153 -42.01 26.28 28.62
C GLY A 153 -41.52 26.53 30.05
N ALA A 154 -41.04 25.47 30.72
CA ALA A 154 -40.49 25.60 32.07
C ALA A 154 -39.07 26.21 32.07
N TRP A 155 -38.69 26.84 33.19
CA TRP A 155 -37.31 27.27 33.42
C TRP A 155 -36.42 26.09 33.82
N THR A 156 -35.38 25.84 33.04
CA THR A 156 -34.37 24.79 33.27
C THR A 156 -33.03 25.43 33.67
N GLU A 157 -32.48 25.07 34.83
CA GLU A 157 -31.14 25.50 35.27
C GLU A 157 -30.08 24.77 34.41
N VAL A 158 -29.38 25.52 33.54
CA VAL A 158 -28.38 24.97 32.59
C VAL A 158 -26.94 25.14 33.08
N LEU A 159 -26.71 26.09 33.98
CA LEU A 159 -25.43 26.26 34.67
C LEU A 159 -25.70 26.66 36.12
N LYS A 160 -24.99 26.03 37.06
CA LYS A 160 -24.88 26.49 38.44
C LYS A 160 -23.45 26.33 38.91
N THR A 161 -22.84 27.43 39.35
CA THR A 161 -21.41 27.47 39.66
C THR A 161 -21.10 28.63 40.61
N LYS A 162 -19.82 28.81 40.93
CA LYS A 162 -19.36 29.87 41.84
C LYS A 162 -18.00 30.44 41.46
N ILE A 163 -17.71 31.57 42.09
CA ILE A 163 -16.37 32.12 42.26
C ILE A 163 -16.09 32.15 43.76
N SER A 164 -14.88 31.80 44.19
CA SER A 164 -14.52 31.61 45.62
C SER A 164 -13.14 32.22 45.91
N ASP A 165 -12.96 33.44 45.43
CA ASP A 165 -11.65 33.99 45.09
C ASP A 165 -11.43 35.39 45.63
N LYS A 166 -10.17 35.81 45.66
CA LYS A 166 -9.77 37.19 45.92
C LYS A 166 -9.33 37.85 44.62
N THR A 167 -9.81 39.05 44.33
CA THR A 167 -9.33 39.89 43.22
C THR A 167 -9.15 41.35 43.64
N SER A 168 -8.09 41.97 43.15
CA SER A 168 -7.77 43.39 43.35
C SER A 168 -8.25 44.26 42.18
N ALA A 169 -8.44 43.67 41.00
CA ALA A 169 -9.00 44.30 39.79
C ALA A 169 -10.33 43.64 39.39
N ASN A 170 -10.95 44.14 38.31
CA ASN A 170 -12.09 43.48 37.69
C ASN A 170 -11.66 42.11 37.14
N TYR A 171 -12.54 41.11 37.24
CA TYR A 171 -12.35 39.78 36.70
C TYR A 171 -13.53 39.42 35.80
N GLU A 172 -13.28 38.83 34.64
CA GLU A 172 -14.32 38.43 33.68
C GLU A 172 -14.31 36.92 33.45
N ARG A 173 -15.49 36.32 33.30
CA ARG A 173 -15.66 34.92 32.90
C ARG A 173 -16.83 34.83 31.93
N ALA A 174 -16.59 34.24 30.77
CA ALA A 174 -17.61 34.00 29.75
C ALA A 174 -18.11 32.56 29.82
N HIS A 175 -19.43 32.37 29.80
CA HIS A 175 -20.09 31.07 29.76
C HIS A 175 -20.88 30.94 28.46
N ARG A 176 -20.49 30.01 27.58
CA ARG A 176 -21.31 29.63 26.42
C ARG A 176 -22.45 28.73 26.90
N ILE A 177 -23.68 29.12 26.59
CA ILE A 177 -24.90 28.36 26.83
C ILE A 177 -25.42 27.94 25.47
N ASP A 178 -25.28 26.65 25.14
CA ASP A 178 -25.81 26.07 23.90
C ASP A 178 -27.35 26.02 23.97
N LEU A 179 -28.01 26.33 22.85
CA LEU A 179 -29.45 26.52 22.77
C LEU A 179 -30.16 25.26 22.24
N PRO A 180 -31.19 24.72 22.93
CA PRO A 180 -32.01 23.65 22.38
C PRO A 180 -32.89 24.19 21.24
N LYS A 181 -33.27 23.37 20.26
CA LYS A 181 -34.16 23.80 19.16
C LYS A 181 -35.45 24.45 19.69
N ALA A 182 -35.87 25.52 19.02
CA ALA A 182 -37.04 26.33 19.38
C ALA A 182 -37.79 26.79 18.12
N ASP A 183 -39.11 26.89 18.21
CA ASP A 183 -39.99 27.38 17.13
C ASP A 183 -40.25 28.90 17.22
N SER A 184 -40.01 29.52 18.39
CA SER A 184 -40.20 30.94 18.66
C SER A 184 -39.01 31.62 19.34
N GLY A 185 -38.16 30.85 20.05
CA GLY A 185 -36.92 31.30 20.65
C GLY A 185 -36.81 31.03 22.15
N TRP A 186 -35.92 31.77 22.81
CA TRP A 186 -35.50 31.51 24.19
C TRP A 186 -35.56 32.73 25.09
N LEU A 187 -35.84 32.49 26.36
CA LEU A 187 -35.60 33.41 27.47
C LEU A 187 -34.45 32.87 28.30
N ILE A 188 -33.37 33.64 28.43
CA ILE A 188 -32.24 33.31 29.33
C ILE A 188 -32.36 34.15 30.59
N ARG A 189 -32.14 33.53 31.75
CA ARG A 189 -32.15 34.18 33.06
C ARG A 189 -30.86 33.92 33.82
N VAL A 190 -30.15 34.98 34.18
CA VAL A 190 -28.98 34.91 35.07
C VAL A 190 -29.43 35.25 36.49
N ARG A 191 -29.09 34.41 37.46
CA ARG A 191 -29.44 34.56 38.89
C ARG A 191 -28.19 34.60 39.75
N ARG A 192 -28.03 35.63 40.57
CA ARG A 192 -27.14 35.61 41.73
C ARG A 192 -27.83 34.87 42.88
N ILE A 193 -27.21 33.82 43.39
CA ILE A 193 -27.75 33.00 44.49
C ILE A 193 -27.31 33.58 45.84
N THR A 194 -26.01 33.78 46.04
CA THR A 194 -25.49 34.37 47.29
C THR A 194 -26.06 35.77 47.51
N PRO A 195 -26.61 36.12 48.70
CA PRO A 195 -27.05 37.47 49.03
C PRO A 195 -25.98 38.55 48.77
N ASN A 196 -26.41 39.79 48.55
CA ASN A 196 -25.50 40.93 48.52
C ASN A 196 -25.10 41.33 49.94
N SER A 197 -23.83 41.65 50.16
CA SER A 197 -23.36 42.24 51.41
C SER A 197 -23.78 43.71 51.53
N THR A 198 -24.05 44.14 52.76
CA THR A 198 -24.24 45.56 53.13
C THR A 198 -23.07 46.12 53.95
N SER A 199 -22.02 45.31 54.17
CA SER A 199 -20.84 45.71 54.94
C SER A 199 -19.83 46.46 54.08
N GLU A 200 -19.39 47.63 54.53
CA GLU A 200 -18.32 48.43 53.88
C GLU A 200 -16.98 47.69 53.79
N PHE A 201 -16.76 46.69 54.65
CA PHE A 201 -15.59 45.82 54.64
C PHE A 201 -15.65 44.69 53.58
N VAL A 202 -16.74 44.61 52.79
CA VAL A 202 -16.94 43.57 51.78
C VAL A 202 -17.16 44.21 50.41
N SER A 203 -16.49 43.68 49.40
CA SER A 203 -16.72 44.03 48.01
C SER A 203 -17.00 42.76 47.21
N ASP A 204 -18.24 42.67 46.72
CA ASP A 204 -18.86 41.45 46.21
C ASP A 204 -19.65 41.70 44.90
N LYS A 205 -19.34 42.79 44.19
CA LYS A 205 -20.13 43.22 43.03
C LYS A 205 -19.95 42.27 41.84
N MET A 206 -21.08 41.93 41.23
CA MET A 206 -21.20 41.05 40.07
C MET A 206 -22.10 41.72 39.04
N TYR A 207 -21.77 41.56 37.76
CA TYR A 207 -22.43 42.19 36.62
C TYR A 207 -22.64 41.18 35.50
N VAL A 208 -23.72 41.33 34.74
CA VAL A 208 -23.81 40.80 33.37
C VAL A 208 -23.19 41.86 32.47
N GLU A 209 -22.00 41.55 31.93
CA GLU A 209 -21.19 42.52 31.20
C GLU A 209 -21.67 42.71 29.77
N ALA A 210 -21.86 41.57 29.09
CA ALA A 210 -22.27 41.48 27.71
C ALA A 210 -22.93 40.12 27.48
N PHE A 211 -23.67 40.01 26.38
CA PHE A 211 -23.95 38.71 25.77
C PHE A 211 -23.42 38.72 24.33
N THR A 212 -22.81 37.61 23.93
CA THR A 212 -22.50 37.32 22.54
C THR A 212 -23.59 36.40 22.00
N GLU A 213 -24.30 36.84 20.98
CA GLU A 213 -25.11 35.97 20.12
C GLU A 213 -24.16 35.19 19.21
N VAL A 214 -24.27 33.85 19.23
CA VAL A 214 -23.35 32.95 18.53
C VAL A 214 -24.12 32.07 17.55
N VAL A 215 -23.83 32.26 16.27
CA VAL A 215 -24.21 31.33 15.20
C VAL A 215 -22.96 30.52 14.87
N ASP A 216 -23.00 29.20 15.04
CA ASP A 216 -21.90 28.36 14.60
C ASP A 216 -21.92 28.30 13.07
N ALA A 217 -20.74 28.38 12.43
CA ALA A 217 -20.66 28.17 11.01
C ALA A 217 -20.83 26.66 10.75
N LYS A 218 -22.03 26.27 10.29
CA LYS A 218 -22.54 24.89 10.11
C LYS A 218 -21.87 24.14 8.95
N LEU A 219 -20.54 24.18 8.93
CA LEU A 219 -19.66 23.50 7.99
C LEU A 219 -19.69 22.00 8.26
N ARG A 220 -20.59 21.30 7.56
CA ARG A 220 -20.49 19.86 7.35
C ARG A 220 -19.32 19.60 6.40
N TYR A 221 -18.59 18.51 6.64
CA TYR A 221 -17.54 18.02 5.73
C TYR A 221 -17.93 16.61 5.25
N PRO A 222 -18.86 16.46 4.28
CA PRO A 222 -19.35 15.16 3.83
C PRO A 222 -18.23 14.24 3.36
N ASN A 223 -18.22 13.01 3.84
CA ASN A 223 -17.21 12.00 3.51
C ASN A 223 -15.77 12.42 3.90
N THR A 224 -15.60 12.98 5.09
CA THR A 224 -14.29 13.21 5.74
C THR A 224 -14.41 12.87 7.23
N ALA A 225 -13.56 11.98 7.75
CA ALA A 225 -13.58 11.62 9.17
C ALA A 225 -12.96 12.74 10.03
N LEU A 226 -13.64 13.14 11.11
CA LEU A 226 -13.27 14.30 11.93
C LEU A 226 -13.13 13.96 13.41
N LEU A 227 -12.20 14.65 14.07
CA LEU A 227 -12.06 14.69 15.52
C LEU A 227 -11.98 16.14 16.02
N GLY A 228 -13.03 16.59 16.69
CA GLY A 228 -13.03 17.84 17.45
C GLY A 228 -12.46 17.61 18.84
N LEU A 229 -11.44 18.38 19.21
CA LEU A 229 -10.75 18.29 20.50
C LEU A 229 -10.74 19.65 21.19
N GLN A 230 -11.28 19.72 22.40
CA GLN A 230 -11.25 20.92 23.25
C GLN A 230 -10.72 20.59 24.65
N TYR A 231 -9.78 21.38 25.16
CA TYR A 231 -9.27 21.26 26.52
C TYR A 231 -8.78 22.59 27.10
N ASP A 232 -8.63 22.66 28.41
CA ASP A 232 -8.10 23.83 29.13
C ASP A 232 -6.59 23.96 28.91
N ALA A 233 -6.11 25.14 28.50
CA ALA A 233 -4.69 25.41 28.21
C ALA A 233 -3.77 25.27 29.44
N GLU A 234 -4.31 25.26 30.66
CA GLU A 234 -3.55 24.90 31.87
C GLU A 234 -3.14 23.40 31.90
N THR A 235 -3.84 22.53 31.17
CA THR A 235 -3.64 21.07 31.19
C THR A 235 -2.36 20.64 30.47
N PHE A 236 -1.97 21.37 29.42
CA PHE A 236 -0.77 21.11 28.62
C PHE A 236 -0.11 22.46 28.31
N GLY A 237 1.16 22.65 28.71
CA GLY A 237 1.87 23.93 28.55
C GLY A 237 2.18 24.35 27.10
N ASN A 238 1.74 23.55 26.11
CA ASN A 238 1.73 23.80 24.67
C ASN A 238 0.53 23.05 24.08
N VAL A 239 0.25 23.24 22.79
CA VAL A 239 -0.69 22.38 22.05
C VAL A 239 -0.21 20.93 22.13
N ALA A 240 -1.03 20.06 22.75
CA ALA A 240 -0.73 18.66 22.95
C ALA A 240 -0.60 17.90 21.63
N LYS A 241 0.45 17.08 21.50
CA LYS A 241 0.63 16.15 20.38
C LYS A 241 -0.42 15.05 20.43
N LEU A 242 -1.33 15.08 19.47
CA LEU A 242 -2.33 14.03 19.22
C LEU A 242 -1.71 12.84 18.45
N ALA A 243 -2.09 11.63 18.85
CA ALA A 243 -2.06 10.43 17.99
C ALA A 243 -3.38 9.66 18.14
N VAL A 244 -3.83 8.98 17.09
CA VAL A 244 -5.12 8.27 17.07
C VAL A 244 -4.96 6.90 16.40
N ASP A 245 -5.34 5.84 17.12
CA ASP A 245 -5.36 4.46 16.63
C ASP A 245 -6.75 4.12 16.08
N LEU A 246 -6.86 3.92 14.76
CA LEU A 246 -8.14 3.85 14.06
C LEU A 246 -8.21 2.65 13.11
N LYS A 247 -9.39 2.03 13.08
CA LYS A 247 -9.78 1.13 11.98
C LYS A 247 -10.15 2.04 10.80
N GLY A 248 -9.42 1.87 9.71
CA GLY A 248 -9.46 2.73 8.52
C GLY A 248 -10.76 2.66 7.72
N ARG A 249 -10.64 3.01 6.44
CA ARG A 249 -11.79 3.23 5.54
C ARG A 249 -12.65 1.98 5.30
N LEU A 250 -13.94 2.22 5.04
CA LEU A 250 -14.86 1.21 4.52
C LEU A 250 -14.68 1.06 3.00
N LEU A 251 -13.91 0.04 2.61
CA LEU A 251 -13.54 -0.26 1.22
C LEU A 251 -14.66 -1.06 0.52
N LEU A 252 -14.62 -1.10 -0.81
CA LEU A 252 -15.43 -2.04 -1.59
C LEU A 252 -14.79 -3.43 -1.54
N VAL A 253 -15.48 -4.38 -0.90
CA VAL A 253 -15.06 -5.78 -0.77
C VAL A 253 -16.13 -6.75 -1.31
N PRO A 254 -15.79 -7.99 -1.70
CA PRO A 254 -16.77 -8.97 -2.18
C PRO A 254 -17.93 -9.20 -1.21
N THR A 255 -19.14 -9.36 -1.74
CA THR A 255 -20.33 -9.68 -0.95
C THR A 255 -20.18 -10.98 -0.14
N ASN A 256 -19.46 -11.97 -0.67
CA ASN A 256 -19.20 -13.26 -0.02
C ASN A 256 -18.01 -13.27 0.98
N TYR A 257 -17.26 -12.18 1.10
CA TYR A 257 -16.11 -12.06 2.02
C TYR A 257 -16.55 -11.58 3.41
N ASN A 258 -15.98 -12.13 4.48
CA ASN A 258 -16.10 -11.63 5.84
C ASN A 258 -14.74 -11.07 6.30
N PRO A 259 -14.54 -9.74 6.38
CA PRO A 259 -13.26 -9.17 6.80
C PRO A 259 -12.81 -9.55 8.22
N GLN A 260 -13.74 -9.86 9.14
CA GLN A 260 -13.41 -10.15 10.53
C GLN A 260 -12.90 -11.60 10.70
N THR A 261 -13.47 -12.56 9.96
CA THR A 261 -13.00 -13.97 9.96
C THR A 261 -12.07 -14.30 8.80
N ARG A 262 -11.87 -13.35 7.88
CA ARG A 262 -11.10 -13.47 6.61
C ARG A 262 -11.55 -14.58 5.65
N GLN A 263 -12.77 -15.09 5.85
CA GLN A 263 -13.33 -16.19 5.07
C GLN A 263 -14.12 -15.69 3.85
N TYR A 264 -14.13 -16.51 2.80
CA TYR A 264 -14.86 -16.29 1.55
C TYR A 264 -15.84 -17.45 1.36
N THR A 265 -17.15 -17.17 1.44
CA THR A 265 -18.17 -18.24 1.57
C THR A 265 -19.01 -18.38 0.30
N GLY A 266 -18.79 -19.46 -0.44
CA GLY A 266 -19.47 -19.72 -1.72
C GLY A 266 -18.86 -18.95 -2.89
N ILE A 267 -19.41 -19.16 -4.09
CA ILE A 267 -18.93 -18.52 -5.33
C ILE A 267 -19.27 -17.02 -5.30
N TRP A 268 -18.32 -16.17 -5.70
CA TRP A 268 -18.53 -14.75 -5.86
C TRP A 268 -19.16 -14.43 -7.22
N ASP A 269 -20.23 -13.63 -7.21
CA ASP A 269 -20.95 -13.15 -8.41
C ASP A 269 -20.34 -11.86 -9.01
N GLY A 270 -19.30 -11.31 -8.38
CA GLY A 270 -18.67 -10.05 -8.79
C GLY A 270 -19.29 -8.79 -8.16
N THR A 271 -20.22 -8.90 -7.22
CA THR A 271 -20.85 -7.78 -6.50
C THR A 271 -20.07 -7.35 -5.25
N PHE A 272 -20.18 -6.07 -4.85
CA PHE A 272 -19.43 -5.50 -3.74
C PHE A 272 -20.33 -4.99 -2.61
N LYS A 273 -19.79 -4.97 -1.39
CA LYS A 273 -20.34 -4.28 -0.20
C LYS A 273 -19.26 -3.38 0.42
N ARG A 274 -19.66 -2.40 1.23
CA ARG A 274 -18.71 -1.63 2.04
C ARG A 274 -18.38 -2.35 3.34
N ALA A 275 -17.09 -2.49 3.66
CA ALA A 275 -16.60 -2.93 4.97
C ALA A 275 -15.12 -2.55 5.16
N TYR A 276 -14.66 -2.45 6.41
CA TYR A 276 -13.24 -2.31 6.71
C TYR A 276 -12.47 -3.62 6.49
N THR A 277 -11.34 -3.54 5.81
CA THR A 277 -10.30 -4.59 5.75
C THR A 277 -8.94 -3.93 5.56
N ASN A 278 -7.88 -4.59 6.02
CA ASN A 278 -6.49 -4.23 5.71
C ASN A 278 -5.80 -5.24 4.77
N ASN A 279 -6.60 -6.04 4.04
CA ASN A 279 -6.11 -6.85 2.92
C ASN A 279 -5.66 -5.94 1.77
N PRO A 280 -4.38 -6.00 1.34
CA PRO A 280 -3.82 -5.05 0.37
C PRO A 280 -4.46 -5.14 -1.02
N ALA A 281 -5.00 -6.29 -1.43
CA ALA A 281 -5.66 -6.42 -2.73
C ALA A 281 -6.97 -5.60 -2.82
N TRP A 282 -7.71 -5.46 -1.71
CA TRP A 282 -8.92 -4.62 -1.65
C TRP A 282 -8.58 -3.14 -1.47
N ILE A 283 -7.48 -2.81 -0.78
CA ILE A 283 -6.92 -1.44 -0.76
C ILE A 283 -6.48 -1.01 -2.17
N TYR A 284 -5.85 -1.91 -2.93
CA TYR A 284 -5.42 -1.66 -4.31
C TYR A 284 -6.62 -1.41 -5.23
N TYR A 285 -7.67 -2.22 -5.11
CA TYR A 285 -8.91 -2.04 -5.87
C TYR A 285 -9.59 -0.69 -5.56
N ASP A 286 -9.68 -0.29 -4.29
CA ASP A 286 -10.27 0.99 -3.88
C ASP A 286 -9.44 2.20 -4.37
N LEU A 287 -8.11 2.18 -4.25
CA LEU A 287 -7.25 3.24 -4.79
C LEU A 287 -7.31 3.34 -6.32
N CYS A 288 -7.48 2.21 -7.04
CA CYS A 288 -7.68 2.25 -8.48
C CYS A 288 -9.04 2.83 -8.87
N THR A 289 -10.11 2.54 -8.12
CA THR A 289 -11.50 2.80 -8.55
C THR A 289 -12.18 4.00 -7.89
N ASN A 290 -11.57 4.64 -6.87
CA ASN A 290 -12.23 5.75 -6.18
C ASN A 290 -11.99 7.13 -6.82
N ASP A 291 -13.08 7.87 -7.08
CA ASP A 291 -13.05 9.17 -7.75
C ASP A 291 -12.50 10.33 -6.91
N ARG A 292 -12.45 10.23 -5.58
CA ARG A 292 -12.19 11.39 -4.71
C ARG A 292 -10.72 11.57 -4.26
N TYR A 293 -9.97 10.48 -4.17
CA TYR A 293 -8.56 10.44 -3.75
C TYR A 293 -7.74 9.34 -4.45
N GLY A 294 -8.39 8.53 -5.29
CA GLY A 294 -7.77 7.49 -6.08
C GLY A 294 -7.81 7.83 -7.58
N LEU A 295 -7.82 6.79 -8.41
CA LEU A 295 -7.78 6.91 -9.86
C LEU A 295 -9.14 6.71 -10.56
N GLY A 296 -10.28 6.73 -9.86
CA GLY A 296 -11.61 6.47 -10.47
C GLY A 296 -11.93 7.34 -11.70
N ASN A 297 -11.54 8.63 -11.66
CA ASN A 297 -11.64 9.56 -12.81
C ASN A 297 -10.77 9.20 -14.03
N ARG A 298 -9.97 8.12 -13.96
CA ARG A 298 -9.01 7.64 -14.97
C ARG A 298 -9.15 6.15 -15.28
N LEU A 299 -9.49 5.34 -14.27
CA LEU A 299 -9.60 3.89 -14.32
C LEU A 299 -11.00 3.48 -13.88
N THR A 300 -11.81 3.00 -14.82
CA THR A 300 -13.13 2.45 -14.48
C THR A 300 -13.00 1.06 -13.84
N PRO A 301 -14.00 0.59 -13.07
CA PRO A 301 -14.02 -0.78 -12.53
C PRO A 301 -13.93 -1.91 -13.58
N PHE A 302 -14.15 -1.62 -14.87
CA PHE A 302 -13.97 -2.58 -15.96
C PHE A 302 -12.52 -2.66 -16.47
N MET A 303 -11.69 -1.66 -16.17
CA MET A 303 -10.27 -1.59 -16.55
C MET A 303 -9.35 -2.24 -15.52
N ILE A 304 -9.90 -2.93 -14.51
CA ILE A 304 -9.16 -3.61 -13.43
C ILE A 304 -9.66 -5.06 -13.37
N ASP A 305 -8.76 -6.06 -13.46
CA ASP A 305 -9.16 -7.45 -13.28
C ASP A 305 -9.43 -7.78 -11.80
N LYS A 306 -10.69 -7.56 -11.40
CA LYS A 306 -11.20 -7.91 -10.08
C LYS A 306 -11.14 -9.42 -9.79
N TRP A 307 -11.06 -10.30 -10.79
CA TRP A 307 -10.99 -11.75 -10.57
C TRP A 307 -9.59 -12.21 -10.18
N SER A 308 -8.55 -11.70 -10.85
CA SER A 308 -7.17 -11.92 -10.39
C SER A 308 -6.94 -11.30 -9.00
N LEU A 309 -7.44 -10.08 -8.75
CA LEU A 309 -7.39 -9.47 -7.42
C LEU A 309 -8.14 -10.29 -6.36
N TYR A 310 -9.29 -10.88 -6.68
CA TYR A 310 -10.03 -11.75 -5.75
C TYR A 310 -9.20 -12.98 -5.34
N ARG A 311 -8.57 -13.68 -6.28
CA ARG A 311 -7.64 -14.79 -5.99
C ARG A 311 -6.46 -14.34 -5.12
N LEU A 312 -5.87 -13.17 -5.42
CA LEU A 312 -4.75 -12.65 -4.63
C LEU A 312 -5.21 -12.23 -3.22
N ALA A 313 -6.41 -11.67 -3.07
CA ALA A 313 -7.00 -11.35 -1.78
C ALA A 313 -7.19 -12.60 -0.91
N GLN A 314 -7.69 -13.69 -1.49
CA GLN A 314 -7.79 -14.99 -0.81
C GLN A 314 -6.42 -15.51 -0.34
N TYR A 315 -5.34 -15.29 -1.11
CA TYR A 315 -3.98 -15.64 -0.71
C TYR A 315 -3.46 -14.76 0.44
N CYS A 316 -3.70 -13.45 0.40
CA CYS A 316 -3.34 -12.51 1.48
C CYS A 316 -4.03 -12.84 2.81
N ASP A 317 -5.27 -13.33 2.75
CA ASP A 317 -6.09 -13.71 3.91
C ASP A 317 -5.81 -15.14 4.45
N GLN A 318 -4.91 -15.92 3.83
CA GLN A 318 -4.52 -17.22 4.36
C GLN A 318 -3.88 -17.10 5.75
N SER A 319 -4.26 -18.01 6.65
CA SER A 319 -3.61 -18.17 7.96
C SER A 319 -2.22 -18.77 7.79
N VAL A 320 -1.20 -18.13 8.36
CA VAL A 320 0.19 -18.59 8.41
C VAL A 320 0.78 -18.34 9.80
N SER A 321 1.94 -18.94 10.10
CA SER A 321 2.65 -18.71 11.36
C SER A 321 3.09 -17.24 11.52
N ASP A 322 2.91 -16.71 12.73
CA ASP A 322 3.36 -15.37 13.14
C ASP A 322 4.84 -15.34 13.61
N GLY A 323 5.50 -16.50 13.66
CA GLY A 323 6.87 -16.65 14.18
C GLY A 323 6.96 -16.68 15.72
N LEU A 324 5.83 -16.61 16.43
CA LEU A 324 5.72 -16.57 17.90
C LEU A 324 4.86 -17.71 18.47
N GLY A 325 4.29 -18.55 17.61
CA GLY A 325 3.48 -19.72 17.97
C GLY A 325 1.96 -19.51 17.82
N GLY A 326 1.54 -18.36 17.30
CA GLY A 326 0.17 -18.06 16.91
C GLY A 326 -0.06 -18.22 15.41
N GLN A 327 -1.02 -17.45 14.90
CA GLN A 327 -1.45 -17.45 13.50
C GLN A 327 -1.88 -16.04 13.09
N GLU A 328 -1.52 -15.63 11.88
CA GLU A 328 -1.92 -14.35 11.30
C GLU A 328 -2.25 -14.46 9.81
N PRO A 329 -3.00 -13.50 9.23
CA PRO A 329 -3.08 -13.34 7.78
C PRO A 329 -1.70 -13.18 7.13
N ARG A 330 -1.48 -13.89 6.02
CA ARG A 330 -0.25 -13.88 5.22
C ARG A 330 0.25 -12.46 4.91
N PHE A 331 -0.62 -11.58 4.42
CA PHE A 331 -0.30 -10.20 4.08
C PHE A 331 -1.38 -9.22 4.57
N THR A 332 -0.94 -8.20 5.30
CA THR A 332 -1.74 -7.02 5.66
C THR A 332 -1.02 -5.74 5.25
N CYS A 333 -1.77 -4.65 5.08
CA CYS A 333 -1.23 -3.35 4.75
C CYS A 333 -1.98 -2.27 5.55
N ASN A 334 -1.28 -1.63 6.48
CA ASN A 334 -1.81 -0.51 7.26
C ASN A 334 -0.96 0.72 6.95
N VAL A 335 -1.47 1.63 6.10
CA VAL A 335 -0.75 2.81 5.60
C VAL A 335 -1.56 4.09 5.78
N TYR A 336 -0.85 5.18 6.09
CA TYR A 336 -1.43 6.53 6.17
C TYR A 336 -0.79 7.42 5.11
N ILE A 337 -1.51 7.66 4.01
CA ILE A 337 -1.04 8.44 2.86
C ILE A 337 -1.34 9.92 3.10
N GLN A 338 -0.37 10.65 3.67
CA GLN A 338 -0.52 12.08 4.01
C GLN A 338 -0.24 13.03 2.83
N ASN A 339 0.69 12.66 1.94
CA ASN A 339 1.19 13.52 0.87
C ASN A 339 0.83 12.95 -0.51
N ALA A 340 0.68 13.83 -1.51
CA ALA A 340 0.53 13.40 -2.89
C ALA A 340 1.89 12.93 -3.45
N GLU A 341 1.96 11.66 -3.84
CA GLU A 341 3.05 11.10 -4.66
C GLU A 341 2.52 10.76 -6.07
N ASP A 342 3.40 10.31 -6.96
CA ASP A 342 2.99 9.69 -8.22
C ASP A 342 2.12 8.44 -7.99
N ALA A 343 0.96 8.38 -8.65
CA ALA A 343 -0.02 7.34 -8.40
C ALA A 343 0.44 5.95 -8.89
N PHE A 344 1.26 5.89 -9.96
CA PHE A 344 1.86 4.62 -10.40
C PHE A 344 2.85 4.09 -9.35
N SER A 345 3.66 4.98 -8.77
CA SER A 345 4.56 4.66 -7.66
C SER A 345 3.82 4.18 -6.41
N ILE A 346 2.70 4.80 -6.04
CA ILE A 346 1.85 4.31 -4.92
C ILE A 346 1.29 2.92 -5.23
N LEU A 347 0.74 2.70 -6.43
CA LEU A 347 0.20 1.39 -6.81
C LEU A 347 1.28 0.29 -6.84
N MET A 348 2.50 0.61 -7.28
CA MET A 348 3.62 -0.34 -7.28
C MET A 348 4.16 -0.63 -5.87
N LYS A 349 4.24 0.38 -4.98
CA LYS A 349 4.50 0.18 -3.55
C LYS A 349 3.48 -0.79 -2.94
N LEU A 350 2.19 -0.55 -3.20
CA LEU A 350 1.09 -1.38 -2.67
C LEU A 350 1.08 -2.80 -3.22
N ALA A 351 1.30 -2.96 -4.54
CA ALA A 351 1.43 -4.27 -5.18
C ALA A 351 2.59 -5.07 -4.56
N GLY A 352 3.71 -4.41 -4.27
CA GLY A 352 4.87 -5.01 -3.59
C GLY A 352 4.54 -5.65 -2.24
N VAL A 353 3.61 -5.09 -1.45
CA VAL A 353 3.23 -5.61 -0.12
C VAL A 353 2.69 -7.05 -0.18
N PHE A 354 2.01 -7.41 -1.27
CA PHE A 354 1.52 -8.76 -1.54
C PHE A 354 2.25 -9.45 -2.71
N ARG A 355 3.48 -9.01 -3.00
CA ARG A 355 4.40 -9.57 -4.01
C ARG A 355 3.82 -9.58 -5.42
N ALA A 356 2.91 -8.64 -5.71
CA ALA A 356 2.25 -8.50 -7.00
C ALA A 356 3.03 -7.62 -7.98
N ILE A 357 2.97 -7.99 -9.25
CA ILE A 357 3.21 -7.11 -10.39
C ILE A 357 1.86 -6.69 -10.98
N ALA A 358 1.76 -5.45 -11.45
CA ALA A 358 0.61 -4.96 -12.19
C ALA A 358 1.03 -4.65 -13.63
N PHE A 359 0.28 -5.15 -14.62
CA PHE A 359 0.55 -4.90 -16.03
C PHE A 359 -0.74 -4.70 -16.83
N TRP A 360 -0.65 -4.05 -17.98
CA TRP A 360 -1.77 -3.82 -18.90
C TRP A 360 -1.82 -4.93 -19.95
N ASP A 361 -2.94 -5.64 -20.08
CA ASP A 361 -3.13 -6.73 -21.06
C ASP A 361 -3.59 -6.23 -22.45
N GLY A 362 -3.90 -4.93 -22.59
CA GLY A 362 -4.54 -4.33 -23.75
C GLY A 362 -5.94 -3.75 -23.46
N THR A 363 -6.63 -4.28 -22.45
CA THR A 363 -8.02 -3.99 -22.05
C THR A 363 -8.16 -3.65 -20.56
N SER A 364 -7.34 -4.26 -19.70
CA SER A 364 -7.40 -4.18 -18.25
C SER A 364 -6.01 -4.20 -17.58
N ILE A 365 -5.93 -3.68 -16.35
CA ILE A 365 -4.81 -3.90 -15.44
C ILE A 365 -5.01 -5.26 -14.77
N ILE A 366 -4.12 -6.20 -15.07
CA ILE A 366 -4.01 -7.48 -14.38
C ILE A 366 -2.96 -7.35 -13.27
N CYS A 367 -3.32 -7.81 -12.07
CA CYS A 367 -2.37 -8.07 -10.99
C CYS A 367 -2.17 -9.58 -10.82
N ASP A 368 -0.93 -10.06 -11.02
CA ASP A 368 -0.50 -11.41 -10.60
C ASP A 368 0.70 -11.30 -9.66
N ALA A 369 0.92 -12.31 -8.82
CA ALA A 369 1.89 -12.24 -7.73
C ALA A 369 2.77 -13.48 -7.62
N ASP A 370 3.90 -13.31 -6.92
CA ASP A 370 4.78 -14.39 -6.58
C ASP A 370 4.17 -15.29 -5.48
N ILE A 371 3.31 -16.19 -5.94
CA ILE A 371 2.58 -17.19 -5.18
C ILE A 371 2.79 -18.58 -5.81
N PRO A 372 2.47 -19.68 -5.10
CA PRO A 372 2.42 -21.02 -5.68
C PRO A 372 1.51 -21.07 -6.91
N GLN A 373 2.08 -21.41 -8.07
CA GLN A 373 1.36 -21.75 -9.30
C GLN A 373 1.88 -23.08 -9.85
N ASP A 374 0.96 -23.88 -10.38
CA ASP A 374 1.28 -25.01 -11.27
C ASP A 374 1.81 -24.52 -12.63
N THR A 375 2.46 -25.44 -13.34
CA THR A 375 2.93 -25.24 -14.72
C THR A 375 1.78 -24.86 -15.65
N TYR A 376 1.82 -23.64 -16.20
CA TYR A 376 0.80 -23.12 -17.11
C TYR A 376 1.00 -23.65 -18.55
N PHE A 377 2.24 -23.70 -19.02
CA PHE A 377 2.62 -24.19 -20.36
C PHE A 377 4.06 -24.71 -20.35
N THR A 378 4.38 -25.65 -21.24
CA THR A 378 5.72 -26.27 -21.34
C THR A 378 6.44 -25.89 -22.64
N TYR A 379 7.76 -25.80 -22.56
CA TYR A 379 8.63 -25.58 -23.71
C TYR A 379 9.75 -26.62 -23.77
N THR A 380 10.04 -27.06 -24.99
CA THR A 380 11.08 -28.05 -25.29
C THR A 380 11.84 -27.63 -26.54
N ARG A 381 12.95 -28.31 -26.82
CA ARG A 381 13.66 -28.15 -28.09
C ARG A 381 12.81 -28.47 -29.34
N ALA A 382 11.62 -29.05 -29.17
CA ALA A 382 10.68 -29.37 -30.26
C ALA A 382 9.62 -28.28 -30.55
N ASN A 383 9.46 -27.24 -29.72
CA ASN A 383 8.64 -26.05 -30.03
C ASN A 383 9.37 -24.70 -29.90
N VAL A 384 10.63 -24.70 -29.43
CA VAL A 384 11.53 -23.54 -29.47
C VAL A 384 12.24 -23.46 -30.82
N VAL A 385 12.36 -22.26 -31.38
CA VAL A 385 12.98 -21.98 -32.69
C VAL A 385 14.46 -22.39 -32.64
N GLY A 386 14.84 -23.37 -33.48
CA GLY A 386 16.19 -23.95 -33.49
C GLY A 386 16.52 -24.83 -32.28
N GLY A 387 15.61 -25.00 -31.31
CA GLY A 387 15.84 -25.76 -30.09
C GLY A 387 16.98 -25.20 -29.23
N VAL A 388 17.08 -23.87 -29.12
CA VAL A 388 18.12 -23.14 -28.36
C VAL A 388 17.50 -22.39 -27.17
N PHE A 389 18.05 -22.61 -25.98
CA PHE A 389 17.77 -21.83 -24.78
C PHE A 389 19.03 -21.07 -24.36
N GLU A 390 18.91 -19.77 -24.10
CA GLU A 390 20.00 -18.93 -23.62
C GLU A 390 19.87 -18.74 -22.11
N TYR A 391 20.74 -19.37 -21.32
CA TYR A 391 20.74 -19.26 -19.87
C TYR A 391 21.77 -18.23 -19.39
N SER A 392 21.32 -17.31 -18.52
CA SER A 392 22.13 -16.38 -17.75
C SER A 392 21.92 -16.64 -16.24
N GLY A 393 22.80 -16.13 -15.38
CA GLY A 393 22.66 -16.33 -13.93
C GLY A 393 23.44 -15.33 -13.07
N THR A 394 22.93 -15.10 -11.86
CA THR A 394 23.55 -14.21 -10.88
C THR A 394 24.82 -14.84 -10.31
N ARG A 395 25.89 -14.05 -10.11
CA ARG A 395 27.12 -14.56 -9.51
C ARG A 395 26.94 -14.77 -8.00
N ALA A 396 27.51 -15.83 -7.43
CA ALA A 396 27.41 -16.12 -5.99
C ALA A 396 27.99 -15.00 -5.07
N ARG A 397 28.85 -14.13 -5.59
CA ARG A 397 29.35 -12.94 -4.85
C ARG A 397 28.44 -11.71 -4.94
N ASP A 398 27.54 -11.68 -5.92
CA ASP A 398 26.62 -10.57 -6.19
C ASP A 398 25.24 -10.81 -5.50
N ARG A 399 25.09 -11.92 -4.76
CA ARG A 399 23.90 -12.30 -3.94
C ARG A 399 24.08 -11.94 -2.47
N HIS A 400 22.99 -11.54 -1.82
CA HIS A 400 22.90 -11.26 -0.39
C HIS A 400 22.71 -12.55 0.44
N ASN A 401 23.08 -12.49 1.73
CA ASN A 401 22.87 -13.58 2.69
C ASN A 401 22.26 -13.12 4.04
N VAL A 402 21.99 -11.83 4.17
CA VAL A 402 21.22 -11.22 5.25
C VAL A 402 20.23 -10.22 4.64
N VAL A 403 19.02 -10.15 5.17
CA VAL A 403 18.03 -9.12 4.85
C VAL A 403 17.64 -8.38 6.12
N LYS A 404 17.77 -7.06 6.10
CA LYS A 404 17.33 -6.12 7.14
C LYS A 404 15.99 -5.54 6.70
N VAL A 405 14.90 -5.94 7.35
CA VAL A 405 13.52 -5.57 7.00
C VAL A 405 13.01 -4.49 7.94
N ALA A 406 12.67 -3.31 7.40
CA ALA A 406 12.00 -2.25 8.15
C ALA A 406 10.50 -2.56 8.27
N TRP A 407 9.91 -2.36 9.46
CA TRP A 407 8.47 -2.56 9.73
C TRP A 407 8.01 -1.67 10.90
N ASP A 408 6.75 -1.25 10.92
CA ASP A 408 6.24 -0.30 11.93
C ASP A 408 5.57 -1.02 13.10
N ASN A 409 6.21 -1.00 14.29
CA ASN A 409 5.79 -1.78 15.44
C ASN A 409 4.62 -1.12 16.22
N PRO A 410 3.39 -1.69 16.23
CA PRO A 410 2.25 -1.10 16.94
C PRO A 410 2.46 -0.99 18.45
N ALA A 411 3.16 -1.96 19.05
CA ALA A 411 3.46 -1.97 20.49
C ALA A 411 4.47 -0.88 20.90
N ASN A 412 5.18 -0.27 19.93
CA ASN A 412 6.06 0.89 20.13
C ASN A 412 5.46 2.18 19.50
N HIS A 413 4.13 2.26 19.43
CA HIS A 413 3.37 3.37 18.81
C HIS A 413 3.66 3.57 17.32
N TYR A 414 3.71 2.47 16.55
CA TYR A 414 3.98 2.46 15.10
C TYR A 414 5.29 3.14 14.71
N LYS A 415 6.35 2.97 15.52
CA LYS A 415 7.72 3.35 15.14
C LYS A 415 8.34 2.25 14.27
N THR A 416 9.09 2.66 13.27
CA THR A 416 9.84 1.76 12.40
C THR A 416 10.98 1.08 13.17
N GLU A 417 10.96 -0.25 13.20
CA GLU A 417 11.97 -1.13 13.76
C GLU A 417 12.54 -2.04 12.65
N TYR A 418 13.62 -2.77 12.94
CA TYR A 418 14.33 -3.59 11.96
C TYR A 418 14.42 -5.05 12.40
N GLU A 419 13.87 -5.94 11.58
CA GLU A 419 14.02 -7.39 11.71
C GLU A 419 15.17 -7.88 10.82
N PHE A 420 15.97 -8.84 11.31
CA PHE A 420 17.13 -9.36 10.56
C PHE A 420 16.98 -10.84 10.25
N VAL A 421 16.66 -11.15 8.99
CA VAL A 421 16.65 -12.53 8.47
C VAL A 421 18.04 -12.86 7.92
N ARG A 422 18.54 -14.06 8.18
CA ARG A 422 19.91 -14.50 7.83
C ARG A 422 19.89 -15.93 7.32
N ASP A 423 20.85 -16.25 6.45
CA ASP A 423 21.14 -17.63 6.07
C ASP A 423 22.57 -17.99 6.48
N GLU A 424 22.68 -18.78 7.53
CA GLU A 424 23.97 -19.09 8.16
C GLU A 424 24.86 -19.95 7.26
N ASN A 425 24.27 -20.79 6.40
CA ASN A 425 24.99 -21.59 5.41
C ASN A 425 25.59 -20.67 4.33
N ALA A 426 24.79 -19.77 3.76
CA ALA A 426 25.27 -18.82 2.74
C ALA A 426 26.28 -17.79 3.31
N ILE A 427 26.25 -17.52 4.62
CA ILE A 427 27.31 -16.75 5.31
C ILE A 427 28.58 -17.58 5.45
N ALA A 428 28.48 -18.84 5.89
CA ALA A 428 29.62 -19.74 6.07
C ALA A 428 30.34 -20.06 4.75
N GLU A 429 29.60 -20.36 3.68
CA GLU A 429 30.16 -20.64 2.34
C GLU A 429 30.88 -19.42 1.73
N SER A 430 30.35 -18.22 1.95
CA SER A 430 30.88 -16.99 1.33
C SER A 430 31.94 -16.28 2.18
N GLY A 431 32.08 -16.64 3.46
CA GLY A 431 33.00 -16.02 4.41
C GLY A 431 32.73 -14.53 4.68
N GLN A 432 31.55 -14.02 4.29
CA GLN A 432 31.20 -12.60 4.25
C GLN A 432 29.72 -12.40 4.61
N VAL A 433 29.40 -11.25 5.21
CA VAL A 433 28.01 -10.82 5.40
C VAL A 433 27.66 -9.78 4.34
N ARG A 434 26.56 -9.99 3.61
CA ARG A 434 26.03 -9.08 2.58
C ARG A 434 24.56 -8.82 2.87
N ILE A 435 24.26 -7.57 3.21
CA ILE A 435 22.96 -7.13 3.72
C ILE A 435 22.17 -6.46 2.59
N LEU A 436 21.00 -7.02 2.28
CA LEU A 436 19.94 -6.31 1.57
C LEU A 436 19.13 -5.49 2.59
N GLU A 437 18.91 -4.21 2.34
CA GLU A 437 17.94 -3.42 3.10
C GLU A 437 16.59 -3.43 2.37
N LEU A 438 15.53 -3.85 3.07
CA LEU A 438 14.17 -4.02 2.54
C LEU A 438 13.20 -3.17 3.38
N ASP A 439 12.43 -2.30 2.73
CA ASP A 439 11.37 -1.52 3.37
C ASP A 439 10.02 -2.23 3.17
N ALA A 440 9.46 -2.82 4.23
CA ALA A 440 8.18 -3.51 4.15
C ALA A 440 7.03 -2.50 4.38
N TRP A 441 6.79 -1.67 3.36
CA TRP A 441 5.81 -0.59 3.39
C TRP A 441 4.42 -1.06 3.90
N GLY A 442 3.91 -0.43 4.95
CA GLY A 442 2.61 -0.78 5.56
C GLY A 442 2.59 -2.08 6.39
N CYS A 443 3.75 -2.72 6.60
CA CYS A 443 3.87 -3.92 7.40
C CYS A 443 3.92 -3.59 8.89
N THR A 444 2.89 -3.98 9.63
CA THR A 444 2.79 -3.77 11.08
C THR A 444 2.82 -5.07 11.89
N SER A 445 3.30 -6.16 11.28
CA SER A 445 3.58 -7.43 11.95
C SER A 445 5.03 -7.83 11.78
N ARG A 446 5.64 -8.30 12.87
CA ARG A 446 6.98 -8.87 12.88
C ARG A 446 7.06 -10.18 12.09
N GLY A 447 6.00 -11.01 12.13
CA GLY A 447 5.92 -12.25 11.36
C GLY A 447 5.89 -11.98 9.85
N GLN A 448 5.07 -11.02 9.43
CA GLN A 448 5.04 -10.56 8.03
C GLN A 448 6.39 -9.95 7.59
N ALA A 449 7.09 -9.22 8.46
CA ALA A 449 8.44 -8.72 8.18
C ALA A 449 9.47 -9.86 8.03
N GLN A 450 9.44 -10.86 8.91
CA GLN A 450 10.27 -12.07 8.78
C GLN A 450 9.98 -12.79 7.45
N ARG A 451 8.71 -13.05 7.11
CA ARG A 451 8.33 -13.70 5.84
C ARG A 451 8.74 -12.87 4.61
N ALA A 452 8.78 -11.54 4.69
CA ALA A 452 9.30 -10.68 3.62
C ALA A 452 10.82 -10.84 3.45
N GLY A 453 11.58 -10.86 4.57
CA GLY A 453 13.02 -11.09 4.55
C GLY A 453 13.40 -12.49 4.05
N HIS A 454 12.71 -13.53 4.53
CA HIS A 454 12.89 -14.91 4.05
C HIS A 454 12.57 -15.04 2.57
N TRP A 455 11.55 -14.34 2.07
CA TRP A 455 11.19 -14.36 0.64
C TRP A 455 12.26 -13.76 -0.26
N ALA A 456 12.79 -12.57 0.08
CA ALA A 456 13.86 -11.95 -0.69
C ALA A 456 15.11 -12.84 -0.70
N LEU A 457 15.47 -13.36 0.48
CA LEU A 457 16.64 -14.22 0.70
C LEU A 457 16.56 -15.55 -0.06
N LYS A 458 15.45 -16.29 0.07
CA LYS A 458 15.27 -17.58 -0.62
C LYS A 458 15.09 -17.42 -2.13
N SER A 459 14.51 -16.31 -2.60
CA SER A 459 14.44 -16.01 -4.04
C SER A 459 15.85 -15.73 -4.60
N GLU A 460 16.67 -14.88 -3.98
CA GLU A 460 18.07 -14.67 -4.42
C GLU A 460 18.92 -15.96 -4.41
N GLN A 461 18.65 -16.88 -3.47
CA GLN A 461 19.39 -18.15 -3.34
C GLN A 461 18.97 -19.24 -4.32
N LYS A 462 17.66 -19.43 -4.55
CA LYS A 462 17.14 -20.52 -5.40
C LYS A 462 16.87 -20.07 -6.84
N GLU A 463 16.39 -18.85 -7.05
CA GLU A 463 15.91 -18.34 -8.35
C GLU A 463 17.03 -17.63 -9.13
N THR A 464 18.13 -18.35 -9.29
CA THR A 464 19.45 -17.80 -9.63
C THR A 464 19.72 -17.60 -11.13
N ARG A 465 18.82 -18.08 -11.98
CA ARG A 465 18.99 -18.11 -13.45
C ARG A 465 17.87 -17.36 -14.16
N THR A 466 18.20 -16.76 -15.29
CA THR A 466 17.23 -16.25 -16.26
C THR A 466 17.40 -17.05 -17.55
N VAL A 467 16.30 -17.41 -18.20
CA VAL A 467 16.31 -18.02 -19.53
C VAL A 467 15.69 -17.07 -20.55
N SER A 468 16.28 -17.02 -21.74
CA SER A 468 15.72 -16.35 -22.92
C SER A 468 15.67 -17.32 -24.10
N PHE A 469 14.57 -17.32 -24.84
CA PHE A 469 14.39 -18.21 -26.00
C PHE A 469 13.33 -17.68 -26.96
N LYS A 470 13.33 -18.16 -28.20
CA LYS A 470 12.39 -17.73 -29.26
C LYS A 470 11.43 -18.84 -29.66
N VAL A 471 10.17 -18.50 -29.86
CA VAL A 471 9.08 -19.44 -30.21
C VAL A 471 8.23 -18.89 -31.37
N GLY A 472 7.44 -19.78 -31.98
CA GLY A 472 6.36 -19.37 -32.90
C GLY A 472 5.12 -18.88 -32.14
N LEU A 473 3.93 -19.13 -32.70
CA LEU A 473 2.64 -18.69 -32.14
C LEU A 473 2.40 -19.16 -30.69
N ASP A 474 3.01 -20.28 -30.25
CA ASP A 474 3.05 -20.73 -28.85
C ASP A 474 3.45 -19.63 -27.85
N GLY A 475 4.20 -18.59 -28.28
CA GLY A 475 4.61 -17.48 -27.43
C GLY A 475 3.54 -16.46 -27.08
N HIS A 476 2.37 -16.53 -27.74
CA HIS A 476 1.20 -15.73 -27.37
C HIS A 476 0.31 -16.41 -26.31
N ILE A 477 0.64 -17.64 -25.90
CA ILE A 477 -0.14 -18.43 -24.93
C ILE A 477 0.17 -18.04 -23.47
N PRO A 478 1.42 -18.02 -22.98
CA PRO A 478 1.70 -17.57 -21.62
C PRO A 478 1.51 -16.05 -21.49
N LEU A 479 1.22 -15.61 -20.27
CA LEU A 479 1.22 -14.20 -19.88
C LEU A 479 2.38 -13.93 -18.90
N PRO A 480 2.84 -12.67 -18.77
CA PRO A 480 3.74 -12.27 -17.68
C PRO A 480 3.19 -12.71 -16.31
N GLY A 481 4.10 -13.11 -15.42
CA GLY A 481 3.76 -13.65 -14.10
C GLY A 481 3.45 -15.16 -14.08
N ARG A 482 3.13 -15.79 -15.21
CA ARG A 482 2.85 -17.24 -15.27
C ARG A 482 4.10 -18.10 -15.14
N VAL A 483 3.95 -19.29 -14.55
CA VAL A 483 4.99 -20.31 -14.47
C VAL A 483 4.96 -21.19 -15.72
N ILE A 484 6.10 -21.32 -16.39
CA ILE A 484 6.35 -22.23 -17.51
C ILE A 484 7.39 -23.28 -17.09
N GLU A 485 7.40 -24.43 -17.76
CA GLU A 485 8.31 -25.54 -17.47
C GLU A 485 9.14 -25.88 -18.71
N ILE A 486 10.45 -26.03 -18.53
CA ILE A 486 11.41 -26.22 -19.63
C ILE A 486 12.13 -27.55 -19.50
N ALA A 487 12.03 -28.35 -20.56
CA ALA A 487 12.84 -29.54 -20.78
C ALA A 487 13.82 -29.30 -21.93
N ASP A 488 15.04 -28.92 -21.56
CA ASP A 488 16.21 -28.90 -22.44
C ASP A 488 17.04 -30.15 -22.20
N GLU A 489 16.97 -31.11 -23.13
CA GLU A 489 17.72 -32.37 -23.08
C GLU A 489 19.25 -32.16 -23.10
N LEU A 490 19.74 -31.05 -23.68
CA LEU A 490 21.18 -30.72 -23.73
C LEU A 490 21.68 -30.08 -22.43
N PHE A 491 20.80 -29.45 -21.65
CA PHE A 491 21.10 -29.02 -20.29
C PHE A 491 20.96 -30.20 -19.31
N ALA A 492 19.87 -30.97 -19.43
CA ALA A 492 19.52 -32.04 -18.52
C ALA A 492 20.42 -33.29 -18.66
N GLY A 493 20.92 -33.59 -19.86
CA GLY A 493 21.74 -34.77 -20.16
C GLY A 493 20.95 -36.05 -20.42
N ARG A 494 19.62 -35.96 -20.49
CA ARG A 494 18.67 -37.05 -20.78
C ARG A 494 17.49 -36.48 -21.56
N ALA A 495 16.90 -37.27 -22.45
CA ALA A 495 15.63 -36.91 -23.05
C ALA A 495 14.53 -36.82 -21.97
N ASN A 496 14.00 -35.61 -21.78
CA ASN A 496 12.96 -35.29 -20.79
C ASN A 496 11.82 -34.42 -21.37
N GLY A 497 11.79 -34.21 -22.69
CA GLY A 497 10.68 -33.55 -23.38
C GLY A 497 10.68 -33.84 -24.88
N GLY A 498 9.55 -33.62 -25.54
CA GLY A 498 9.36 -33.93 -26.96
C GLY A 498 7.94 -33.66 -27.46
N ARG A 499 7.47 -34.41 -28.46
CA ARG A 499 6.09 -34.37 -28.96
C ARG A 499 5.35 -35.71 -28.84
N VAL A 500 4.03 -35.65 -28.64
CA VAL A 500 3.15 -36.82 -28.53
C VAL A 500 2.97 -37.45 -29.91
N SER A 501 3.26 -38.74 -30.03
CA SER A 501 3.18 -39.51 -31.29
C SER A 501 1.83 -40.24 -31.45
N LYS A 502 1.24 -40.72 -30.36
CA LYS A 502 -0.09 -41.36 -30.36
C LYS A 502 -0.73 -41.28 -28.96
N ILE A 503 -2.05 -41.25 -28.91
CA ILE A 503 -2.86 -41.30 -27.69
C ILE A 503 -3.80 -42.53 -27.79
N SER A 504 -4.06 -43.22 -26.68
CA SER A 504 -5.02 -44.32 -26.61
C SER A 504 -6.48 -43.84 -26.45
N ALA A 505 -7.45 -44.69 -26.81
CA ALA A 505 -8.87 -44.34 -26.74
C ALA A 505 -9.42 -44.15 -25.30
N ASP A 506 -8.68 -44.61 -24.28
CA ASP A 506 -8.99 -44.40 -22.86
C ASP A 506 -8.25 -43.19 -22.25
N LEU A 507 -7.50 -42.43 -23.07
CA LEU A 507 -6.70 -41.26 -22.67
C LEU A 507 -5.68 -41.52 -21.54
N LYS A 508 -5.28 -42.78 -21.31
CA LYS A 508 -4.28 -43.16 -20.29
C LYS A 508 -2.90 -43.55 -20.83
N SER A 509 -2.80 -44.02 -22.06
CA SER A 509 -1.54 -44.52 -22.64
C SER A 509 -1.05 -43.56 -23.73
N ILE A 510 0.00 -42.80 -23.41
CA ILE A 510 0.59 -41.79 -24.27
C ILE A 510 1.85 -42.36 -24.91
N THR A 511 1.89 -42.42 -26.24
CA THR A 511 3.10 -42.80 -26.98
C THR A 511 3.91 -41.55 -27.32
N ILE A 512 5.15 -41.48 -26.82
CA ILE A 512 6.09 -40.36 -27.07
C ILE A 512 6.81 -40.50 -28.43
N ASP A 513 7.54 -39.45 -28.83
CA ASP A 513 8.26 -39.29 -30.10
C ASP A 513 9.58 -40.10 -30.22
N ARG A 514 10.12 -40.59 -29.11
CA ARG A 514 11.49 -41.14 -29.01
C ARG A 514 11.60 -42.31 -28.03
N ASP A 515 12.68 -43.08 -28.13
CA ASP A 515 12.89 -44.35 -27.42
C ASP A 515 13.85 -44.25 -26.21
N ASP A 516 14.52 -43.10 -26.02
CA ASP A 516 15.60 -42.86 -25.05
C ASP A 516 15.15 -42.21 -23.72
N VAL A 517 13.84 -42.17 -23.47
CA VAL A 517 13.25 -41.57 -22.27
C VAL A 517 13.19 -42.58 -21.14
N ILE A 518 13.88 -42.27 -20.04
CA ILE A 518 13.74 -42.98 -18.78
C ILE A 518 12.62 -42.31 -17.98
N ALA A 519 11.62 -43.10 -17.59
CA ALA A 519 10.55 -42.72 -16.67
C ALA A 519 10.31 -43.85 -15.65
N LYS A 520 9.73 -43.51 -14.50
CA LYS A 520 9.41 -44.41 -13.38
C LYS A 520 7.97 -44.19 -12.91
N ALA A 521 7.43 -45.19 -12.22
CA ALA A 521 6.16 -45.02 -11.51
C ALA A 521 6.31 -43.90 -10.46
N GLY A 522 5.41 -42.92 -10.48
CA GLY A 522 5.48 -41.73 -9.62
C GLY A 522 6.15 -40.49 -10.22
N ASP A 523 6.72 -40.57 -11.44
CA ASP A 523 7.13 -39.35 -12.18
C ASP A 523 5.90 -38.55 -12.66
N ARG A 524 6.09 -37.26 -13.00
CA ARG A 524 5.01 -36.38 -13.51
C ARG A 524 5.15 -36.20 -15.02
N LEU A 525 4.19 -36.70 -15.79
CA LEU A 525 4.06 -36.41 -17.22
C LEU A 525 3.20 -35.16 -17.41
N VAL A 526 3.76 -34.14 -18.05
CA VAL A 526 3.11 -32.87 -18.38
C VAL A 526 2.92 -32.77 -19.89
N ILE A 527 1.73 -32.40 -20.37
CA ILE A 527 1.42 -32.25 -21.80
C ILE A 527 0.71 -30.92 -22.03
N ASN A 528 1.15 -30.12 -23.00
CA ASN A 528 0.44 -28.91 -23.41
C ASN A 528 -0.90 -29.27 -24.05
N GLY A 529 -2.01 -28.80 -23.48
CA GLY A 529 -3.34 -29.04 -24.04
C GLY A 529 -3.78 -28.03 -25.09
N GLU A 530 -4.72 -28.43 -25.93
CA GLU A 530 -5.31 -27.63 -27.04
C GLU A 530 -6.02 -26.35 -26.55
N ASN A 531 -6.35 -26.28 -25.26
CA ASN A 531 -6.92 -25.09 -24.61
C ASN A 531 -5.86 -24.06 -24.13
N GLY A 532 -4.60 -24.23 -24.53
CA GLY A 532 -3.48 -23.36 -24.15
C GLY A 532 -2.96 -23.57 -22.73
N LYS A 533 -3.36 -24.65 -22.03
CA LYS A 533 -2.89 -24.96 -20.67
C LYS A 533 -2.28 -26.36 -20.61
N ALA A 534 -1.19 -26.50 -19.88
CA ALA A 534 -0.58 -27.79 -19.59
C ALA A 534 -1.47 -28.64 -18.66
N GLN A 535 -1.58 -29.93 -18.96
CA GLN A 535 -2.15 -30.94 -18.08
C GLN A 535 -1.05 -31.81 -17.50
N THR A 536 -1.02 -31.97 -16.18
CA THR A 536 -0.13 -32.93 -15.51
C THR A 536 -0.90 -34.21 -15.15
N ARG A 537 -0.23 -35.36 -15.26
CA ARG A 537 -0.67 -36.66 -14.73
C ARG A 537 0.52 -37.43 -14.14
N ILE A 538 0.26 -38.32 -13.18
CA ILE A 538 1.28 -39.17 -12.57
C ILE A 538 1.48 -40.42 -13.43
N VAL A 539 2.74 -40.76 -13.72
CA VAL A 539 3.13 -41.98 -14.43
C VAL A 539 2.87 -43.20 -13.55
N GLN A 540 2.10 -44.16 -14.07
CA GLN A 540 1.88 -45.47 -13.46
C GLN A 540 2.94 -46.47 -13.92
N SER A 541 3.30 -46.45 -15.21
CA SER A 541 4.33 -47.31 -15.79
C SER A 541 4.82 -46.79 -17.14
N ILE A 542 5.94 -47.33 -17.63
CA ILE A 542 6.45 -47.12 -18.99
C ILE A 542 6.75 -48.48 -19.63
N SER A 543 6.46 -48.61 -20.93
CA SER A 543 6.76 -49.79 -21.74
C SER A 543 7.26 -49.34 -23.12
N GLY A 544 8.59 -49.31 -23.28
CA GLY A 544 9.23 -48.63 -24.40
C GLY A 544 8.75 -47.18 -24.51
N ARG A 545 8.22 -46.81 -25.66
CA ARG A 545 7.69 -45.46 -25.93
C ARG A 545 6.31 -45.16 -25.34
N VAL A 546 5.68 -46.11 -24.64
CA VAL A 546 4.31 -45.93 -24.10
C VAL A 546 4.39 -45.63 -22.61
N ILE A 547 4.02 -44.41 -22.23
CA ILE A 547 3.85 -43.99 -20.83
C ILE A 547 2.38 -44.14 -20.47
N THR A 548 2.08 -44.93 -19.46
CA THR A 548 0.73 -45.11 -18.93
C THR A 548 0.56 -44.29 -17.66
N VAL A 549 -0.48 -43.46 -17.59
CA VAL A 549 -0.77 -42.58 -16.45
C VAL A 549 -1.93 -43.10 -15.57
N THR A 550 -1.89 -42.74 -14.29
CA THR A 550 -2.85 -43.23 -13.28
C THR A 550 -4.30 -42.81 -13.57
N LEU A 551 -4.50 -41.55 -13.93
CA LEU A 551 -5.78 -40.94 -14.30
C LEU A 551 -5.75 -40.50 -15.78
N PRO A 552 -6.86 -40.65 -16.53
CA PRO A 552 -6.92 -40.24 -17.92
C PRO A 552 -6.74 -38.72 -18.06
N PHE A 553 -6.21 -38.26 -19.19
CA PHE A 553 -6.32 -36.85 -19.59
C PHE A 553 -7.80 -36.51 -19.92
N ASP A 554 -8.18 -35.24 -19.84
CA ASP A 554 -9.58 -34.84 -20.04
C ASP A 554 -9.98 -34.97 -21.53
N GLU A 555 -11.27 -35.20 -21.81
CA GLU A 555 -11.73 -35.39 -23.21
C GLU A 555 -11.43 -34.16 -24.08
N ASN A 556 -10.78 -34.41 -25.23
CA ASN A 556 -10.32 -33.38 -26.18
C ASN A 556 -9.34 -32.35 -25.60
N SER A 557 -8.72 -32.61 -24.43
CA SER A 557 -7.70 -31.69 -23.88
C SER A 557 -6.34 -31.84 -24.55
N ILE A 558 -5.99 -33.05 -25.02
CA ILE A 558 -4.70 -33.37 -25.63
C ILE A 558 -4.85 -34.03 -27.01
N ALA A 559 -3.86 -33.80 -27.87
CA ALA A 559 -3.79 -34.21 -29.25
C ALA A 559 -2.38 -34.72 -29.63
N VAL A 560 -2.30 -35.43 -30.76
CA VAL A 560 -1.02 -35.81 -31.37
C VAL A 560 -0.28 -34.56 -31.84
N GLN A 561 1.05 -34.55 -31.76
CA GLN A 561 1.94 -33.39 -31.90
C GLN A 561 1.95 -32.36 -30.76
N ASN A 562 1.10 -32.47 -29.72
CA ASN A 562 1.30 -31.64 -28.53
C ASN A 562 2.67 -31.92 -27.90
N VAL A 563 3.22 -30.90 -27.23
CA VAL A 563 4.49 -30.99 -26.52
C VAL A 563 4.28 -31.69 -25.19
N TRP A 564 5.19 -32.62 -24.85
CA TRP A 564 5.24 -33.26 -23.54
C TRP A 564 6.57 -32.96 -22.84
N VAL A 565 6.54 -33.00 -21.52
CA VAL A 565 7.66 -32.87 -20.59
C VAL A 565 7.52 -33.93 -19.49
N LEU A 566 8.65 -34.49 -19.05
CA LEU A 566 8.71 -35.46 -17.96
C LEU A 566 9.52 -34.86 -16.79
N ASP A 567 8.81 -34.53 -15.72
CA ASP A 567 9.35 -34.04 -14.46
C ASP A 567 9.54 -35.24 -13.52
N ALA A 568 10.77 -35.75 -13.49
CA ALA A 568 11.11 -37.04 -12.90
C ALA A 568 11.73 -36.90 -11.50
N GLN A 569 11.50 -37.90 -10.63
CA GLN A 569 12.00 -37.88 -9.25
C GLN A 569 13.54 -37.91 -9.15
N ASP A 570 14.22 -38.41 -10.18
CA ASP A 570 15.69 -38.44 -10.27
C ASP A 570 16.30 -37.38 -11.19
N LEU A 571 15.47 -36.55 -11.84
CA LEU A 571 15.89 -35.49 -12.75
C LEU A 571 14.73 -34.47 -12.90
N ALA A 572 14.77 -33.42 -12.08
CA ALA A 572 13.72 -32.41 -12.05
C ALA A 572 13.77 -31.49 -13.29
N THR A 573 12.61 -31.04 -13.73
CA THR A 573 12.49 -30.02 -14.79
C THR A 573 12.77 -28.62 -14.25
N MET A 574 13.29 -27.74 -15.10
CA MET A 574 13.49 -26.35 -14.72
C MET A 574 12.21 -25.56 -14.97
N LYS A 575 11.62 -25.04 -13.89
CA LYS A 575 10.44 -24.15 -13.95
C LYS A 575 10.91 -22.69 -13.90
N PHE A 576 10.21 -21.82 -14.63
CA PHE A 576 10.53 -20.40 -14.75
C PHE A 576 9.26 -19.54 -14.71
N ARG A 577 9.29 -18.38 -14.06
CA ARG A 577 8.22 -17.38 -14.09
C ARG A 577 8.49 -16.38 -15.23
N VAL A 578 7.55 -16.22 -16.16
CA VAL A 578 7.70 -15.30 -17.31
C VAL A 578 7.77 -13.85 -16.82
N ILE A 579 8.85 -13.14 -17.19
CA ILE A 579 9.04 -11.72 -16.90
C ILE A 579 8.46 -10.88 -18.05
N SER A 580 8.83 -11.23 -19.29
CA SER A 580 8.47 -10.46 -20.47
C SER A 580 8.35 -11.33 -21.72
N ILE A 581 7.55 -10.84 -22.67
CA ILE A 581 7.33 -11.42 -23.99
C ILE A 581 7.42 -10.26 -25.00
N SER A 582 8.32 -10.34 -25.99
CA SER A 582 8.35 -9.42 -27.13
C SER A 582 7.85 -10.11 -28.39
N GLN A 583 7.10 -9.41 -29.23
CA GLN A 583 6.74 -9.87 -30.56
C GLN A 583 7.72 -9.27 -31.59
N GLU A 584 8.35 -10.14 -32.37
CA GLU A 584 9.22 -9.78 -33.49
C GLU A 584 8.42 -9.75 -34.81
N GLU A 585 8.97 -9.16 -35.88
CA GLU A 585 8.28 -8.83 -37.13
C GLU A 585 7.59 -9.98 -37.91
N LYS A 586 7.72 -11.26 -37.49
CA LYS A 586 7.33 -12.43 -38.30
C LYS A 586 6.68 -13.58 -37.51
N HIS A 587 5.67 -13.27 -36.68
CA HIS A 587 4.96 -14.25 -35.83
C HIS A 587 5.88 -15.07 -34.91
N GLN A 588 7.02 -14.49 -34.54
CA GLN A 588 7.95 -15.04 -33.57
C GLN A 588 7.91 -14.18 -32.31
N PHE A 589 8.01 -14.84 -31.16
CA PHE A 589 8.02 -14.18 -29.86
C PHE A 589 9.31 -14.54 -29.13
N SER A 590 9.93 -13.57 -28.47
CA SER A 590 11.03 -13.80 -27.53
C SER A 590 10.46 -13.82 -26.13
N ILE A 591 10.67 -14.90 -25.39
CA ILE A 591 10.27 -15.05 -23.98
C ILE A 591 11.51 -14.91 -23.11
N THR A 592 11.42 -14.10 -22.06
CA THR A 592 12.44 -14.00 -21.00
C THR A 592 11.78 -14.33 -19.66
N ALA A 593 12.36 -15.27 -18.91
CA ALA A 593 11.76 -15.79 -17.67
C ALA A 593 12.82 -16.03 -16.57
N LEU A 594 12.46 -15.75 -15.31
CA LEU A 594 13.31 -16.01 -14.13
C LEU A 594 13.08 -17.44 -13.63
N GLN A 595 14.11 -18.12 -13.13
CA GLN A 595 13.97 -19.43 -12.48
C GLN A 595 12.92 -19.34 -11.36
N TYR A 596 12.10 -20.38 -11.19
CA TYR A 596 11.03 -20.43 -10.19
C TYR A 596 11.14 -21.73 -9.40
N ASN A 597 11.16 -21.64 -8.07
CA ASN A 597 11.12 -22.82 -7.21
C ASN A 597 9.87 -22.78 -6.31
N PRO A 598 8.88 -23.69 -6.51
CA PRO A 598 7.64 -23.70 -5.73
C PRO A 598 7.85 -24.08 -4.25
N GLN A 599 8.93 -24.80 -3.90
CA GLN A 599 9.19 -25.20 -2.52
C GLN A 599 9.47 -23.99 -1.61
N LYS A 600 9.97 -22.88 -2.16
CA LYS A 600 10.37 -21.69 -1.38
C LYS A 600 9.23 -21.14 -0.51
N PHE A 601 7.97 -21.30 -0.93
CA PHE A 601 6.82 -20.79 -0.17
C PHE A 601 6.64 -21.51 1.18
N ASP A 602 6.83 -22.83 1.23
CA ASP A 602 6.83 -23.58 2.49
C ASP A 602 8.09 -23.33 3.34
N GLU A 603 9.25 -23.05 2.71
CA GLU A 603 10.44 -22.58 3.45
C GLU A 603 10.17 -21.22 4.13
N ILE A 604 9.41 -20.33 3.48
CA ILE A 604 9.08 -18.98 3.98
C ILE A 604 7.99 -19.01 5.06
N ASP A 605 6.95 -19.83 4.89
CA ASP A 605 5.78 -19.85 5.79
C ASP A 605 5.97 -20.77 6.99
N ASN A 606 6.60 -21.93 6.78
CA ASN A 606 6.64 -23.06 7.71
C ASN A 606 8.07 -23.40 8.17
N GLY A 607 9.10 -22.77 7.61
CA GLY A 607 10.51 -23.11 7.89
C GLY A 607 10.89 -24.51 7.40
N ALA A 608 10.17 -25.04 6.42
CA ALA A 608 10.45 -26.36 5.86
C ALA A 608 11.84 -26.44 5.20
N PHE A 609 12.41 -27.64 5.16
CA PHE A 609 13.62 -27.93 4.40
C PHE A 609 13.32 -29.01 3.36
N PHE A 610 13.80 -28.81 2.14
CA PHE A 610 13.62 -29.72 1.02
C PHE A 610 14.97 -30.03 0.37
N GLU A 611 15.17 -31.30 0.00
CA GLU A 611 16.26 -31.68 -0.89
C GLU A 611 15.81 -31.44 -2.34
N ASP A 612 16.39 -30.41 -2.99
CA ASP A 612 16.15 -30.11 -4.40
C ASP A 612 16.73 -31.24 -5.29
N ALA A 613 15.85 -31.94 -6.03
CA ALA A 613 16.27 -32.95 -6.99
C ALA A 613 17.12 -32.34 -8.14
N PRO A 614 18.12 -33.06 -8.67
CA PRO A 614 19.07 -32.49 -9.63
C PRO A 614 18.39 -32.13 -10.95
N ILE A 615 18.75 -30.97 -11.50
CA ILE A 615 18.25 -30.45 -12.80
C ILE A 615 19.13 -30.84 -14.00
N SER A 616 20.23 -31.57 -13.78
CA SER A 616 21.12 -32.07 -14.83
C SER A 616 21.93 -33.27 -14.33
N ILE A 617 22.14 -34.26 -15.19
CA ILE A 617 23.08 -35.38 -14.96
C ILE A 617 24.45 -35.17 -15.63
N ILE A 618 24.66 -34.07 -16.36
CA ILE A 618 25.91 -33.79 -17.10
C ILE A 618 27.05 -33.39 -16.16
N ASN A 619 26.73 -32.67 -15.08
CA ASN A 619 27.69 -32.24 -14.07
C ASN A 619 27.14 -32.53 -12.66
N PRO A 620 27.27 -33.78 -12.17
CA PRO A 620 26.83 -34.12 -10.83
C PRO A 620 27.72 -33.43 -9.79
N SER A 621 27.12 -32.57 -8.97
CA SER A 621 27.76 -31.91 -7.83
C SER A 621 28.19 -32.88 -6.71
N ILE A 622 27.80 -34.16 -6.82
CA ILE A 622 28.09 -35.24 -5.89
C ILE A 622 28.75 -36.38 -6.67
N GLN A 623 29.98 -36.74 -6.33
CA GLN A 623 30.65 -37.93 -6.88
C GLN A 623 30.18 -39.17 -6.11
N GLU A 624 29.57 -40.14 -6.80
CA GLU A 624 29.21 -41.44 -6.21
C GLU A 624 30.45 -42.09 -5.57
N PRO A 625 30.33 -42.68 -4.37
CA PRO A 625 31.40 -43.47 -3.78
C PRO A 625 31.67 -44.76 -4.56
N VAL A 626 32.89 -45.30 -4.43
CA VAL A 626 33.21 -46.63 -4.99
C VAL A 626 32.45 -47.74 -4.28
N LYS A 627 32.25 -48.87 -4.97
CA LYS A 627 31.62 -50.08 -4.41
C LYS A 627 32.65 -51.20 -4.35
N ASP A 628 32.44 -52.13 -3.42
CA ASP A 628 33.20 -53.38 -3.28
C ASP A 628 34.71 -53.16 -3.22
N VAL A 629 35.17 -52.40 -2.22
CA VAL A 629 36.60 -52.22 -1.92
C VAL A 629 37.14 -53.51 -1.31
N LEU A 630 37.64 -54.40 -2.15
CA LEU A 630 38.23 -55.68 -1.76
C LEU A 630 39.75 -55.57 -1.64
N ILE A 631 40.29 -56.24 -0.62
CA ILE A 631 41.71 -56.55 -0.49
C ILE A 631 41.91 -58.01 -0.87
N THR A 632 42.77 -58.26 -1.85
CA THR A 632 43.25 -59.60 -2.23
C THR A 632 44.78 -59.63 -2.17
N THR A 633 45.36 -60.82 -2.35
CA THR A 633 46.81 -61.01 -2.26
C THR A 633 47.32 -61.96 -3.33
N GLU A 634 48.45 -61.60 -3.93
CA GLU A 634 49.26 -62.52 -4.74
C GLU A 634 50.63 -62.71 -4.08
N SER A 635 51.20 -63.91 -4.21
CA SER A 635 52.51 -64.25 -3.65
C SER A 635 53.44 -64.74 -4.74
N ARG A 636 54.63 -64.12 -4.83
CA ARG A 636 55.66 -64.48 -5.82
C ARG A 636 56.98 -64.77 -5.13
N VAL A 637 57.65 -65.85 -5.53
CA VAL A 637 58.97 -66.20 -5.02
C VAL A 637 60.04 -65.55 -5.89
N ASP A 638 60.71 -64.53 -5.35
CA ASP A 638 61.81 -63.82 -6.01
C ASP A 638 63.12 -64.05 -5.24
N GLN A 639 64.16 -64.53 -5.93
CA GLN A 639 65.47 -64.92 -5.35
C GLN A 639 65.40 -65.83 -4.10
N GLY A 640 64.33 -66.61 -3.96
CA GLY A 640 64.08 -67.49 -2.81
C GLY A 640 63.41 -66.82 -1.60
N ILE A 641 62.92 -65.59 -1.75
CA ILE A 641 62.08 -64.88 -0.77
C ILE A 641 60.65 -64.86 -1.29
N ASN A 642 59.68 -65.21 -0.43
CA ASN A 642 58.26 -65.04 -0.76
C ASN A 642 57.87 -63.56 -0.57
N ILE A 643 57.53 -62.89 -1.66
CA ILE A 643 57.02 -61.52 -1.68
C ILE A 643 55.50 -61.59 -1.88
N THR A 644 54.76 -61.36 -0.80
CA THR A 644 53.30 -61.11 -0.88
C THR A 644 53.06 -59.67 -1.31
N THR A 645 52.18 -59.48 -2.28
CA THR A 645 51.66 -58.19 -2.74
C THR A 645 50.20 -58.09 -2.30
N MET A 646 49.85 -57.00 -1.62
CA MET A 646 48.46 -56.64 -1.36
C MET A 646 47.90 -55.94 -2.60
N ILE A 647 46.76 -56.41 -3.11
CA ILE A 647 46.03 -55.79 -4.20
C ILE A 647 44.74 -55.21 -3.61
N VAL A 648 44.61 -53.88 -3.62
CA VAL A 648 43.36 -53.20 -3.30
C VAL A 648 42.62 -52.99 -4.61
N SER A 649 41.34 -53.37 -4.68
CA SER A 649 40.52 -53.30 -5.90
C SER A 649 39.10 -52.81 -5.58
N TRP A 650 38.44 -52.17 -6.54
CA TRP A 650 37.09 -51.61 -6.37
C TRP A 650 36.34 -51.46 -7.69
N MET A 651 35.01 -51.52 -7.65
CA MET A 651 34.17 -51.21 -8.81
C MET A 651 34.29 -49.75 -9.23
N GLN A 652 34.24 -49.49 -10.54
CA GLN A 652 34.32 -48.14 -11.09
C GLN A 652 33.12 -47.29 -10.65
N ALA A 653 33.36 -46.32 -9.77
CA ALA A 653 32.38 -45.30 -9.44
C ALA A 653 32.01 -44.49 -10.69
N LYS A 654 30.70 -44.27 -10.89
CA LYS A 654 30.15 -43.55 -12.03
C LYS A 654 30.69 -42.11 -12.06
N GLY A 655 31.20 -41.67 -13.22
CA GLY A 655 31.74 -40.32 -13.41
C GLY A 655 33.17 -40.07 -12.86
N ALA A 656 33.75 -41.02 -12.14
CA ALA A 656 35.09 -40.90 -11.60
C ALA A 656 36.16 -41.09 -12.69
N VAL A 657 37.16 -40.21 -12.71
CA VAL A 657 38.33 -40.30 -13.62
C VAL A 657 39.61 -40.71 -12.90
N LYS A 658 39.63 -40.58 -11.58
CA LYS A 658 40.76 -40.96 -10.73
C LYS A 658 40.29 -41.33 -9.32
N TYR A 659 41.12 -42.07 -8.62
CA TYR A 659 40.89 -42.56 -7.28
C TYR A 659 42.05 -42.16 -6.37
N LEU A 660 41.71 -41.79 -5.13
CA LEU A 660 42.66 -41.67 -4.04
C LEU A 660 42.54 -42.92 -3.16
N VAL A 661 43.65 -43.62 -2.96
CA VAL A 661 43.72 -44.80 -2.09
C VAL A 661 44.58 -44.51 -0.87
N GLU A 662 44.09 -44.87 0.30
CA GLU A 662 44.83 -44.87 1.56
C GLU A 662 44.68 -46.25 2.21
N TRP A 663 45.72 -46.75 2.86
CA TRP A 663 45.67 -48.03 3.57
C TRP A 663 46.37 -47.97 4.92
N ARG A 664 45.99 -48.86 5.84
CA ARG A 664 46.66 -49.07 7.11
C ARG A 664 46.82 -50.56 7.40
N LYS A 665 47.80 -50.88 8.24
CA LYS A 665 48.03 -52.18 8.84
C LYS A 665 47.75 -52.06 10.35
N ASP A 666 46.95 -52.97 10.87
CA ASP A 666 46.48 -53.01 12.25
C ASP A 666 45.94 -51.62 12.68
N ASP A 667 46.18 -51.18 13.92
CA ASP A 667 45.81 -49.83 14.38
C ASP A 667 46.78 -48.72 13.93
N GLY A 668 47.56 -48.95 12.88
CA GLY A 668 48.50 -47.99 12.32
C GLY A 668 47.86 -46.77 11.63
N SER A 669 48.68 -45.74 11.42
CA SER A 669 48.32 -44.55 10.65
C SER A 669 47.96 -44.86 9.19
N TRP A 670 47.07 -44.08 8.60
CA TRP A 670 46.73 -44.17 7.17
C TRP A 670 47.90 -43.72 6.29
N ILE A 671 48.37 -44.62 5.43
CA ILE A 671 49.40 -44.40 4.41
C ILE A 671 48.70 -44.07 3.09
N ARG A 672 48.99 -42.86 2.57
CA ARG A 672 48.37 -42.34 1.35
C ARG A 672 49.19 -42.67 0.11
N LEU A 673 48.54 -43.28 -0.89
CA LEU A 673 49.13 -43.57 -2.20
C LEU A 673 48.92 -42.40 -3.18
N PRO A 674 49.69 -42.34 -4.29
CA PRO A 674 49.40 -41.45 -5.41
C PRO A 674 47.99 -41.67 -5.98
N GLN A 675 47.42 -40.62 -6.60
CA GLN A 675 46.15 -40.78 -7.33
C GLN A 675 46.34 -41.68 -8.55
N THR A 676 45.39 -42.60 -8.78
CA THR A 676 45.42 -43.57 -9.88
C THR A 676 44.18 -43.42 -10.77
N GLY A 677 44.30 -43.69 -12.07
CA GLY A 677 43.16 -43.86 -12.98
C GLY A 677 42.61 -45.29 -13.01
N ASN A 678 43.34 -46.26 -12.45
CA ASN A 678 42.98 -47.68 -12.48
C ASN A 678 42.02 -48.06 -11.35
N ASN A 679 41.29 -49.16 -11.52
CA ASN A 679 40.39 -49.75 -10.50
C ASN A 679 41.08 -50.63 -9.46
N SER A 680 42.41 -50.60 -9.42
CA SER A 680 43.22 -51.27 -8.41
C SER A 680 44.54 -50.54 -8.15
N VAL A 681 45.15 -50.86 -7.01
CA VAL A 681 46.56 -50.56 -6.69
C VAL A 681 47.23 -51.76 -6.05
N GLU A 682 48.51 -51.95 -6.37
CA GLU A 682 49.36 -53.00 -5.82
C GLU A 682 50.34 -52.42 -4.80
N VAL A 683 50.43 -53.04 -3.63
CA VAL A 683 51.38 -52.71 -2.56
C VAL A 683 52.26 -53.95 -2.31
N PRO A 684 53.44 -54.04 -2.96
CA PRO A 684 54.32 -55.21 -2.85
C PRO A 684 55.08 -55.23 -1.51
N GLY A 685 55.38 -56.44 -1.02
CA GLY A 685 56.23 -56.64 0.17
C GLY A 685 55.50 -56.52 1.51
N VAL A 686 54.21 -56.85 1.55
CA VAL A 686 53.41 -56.77 2.79
C VAL A 686 53.76 -57.88 3.80
N TYR A 687 53.70 -57.51 5.08
CA TYR A 687 53.90 -58.38 6.23
C TYR A 687 52.59 -59.05 6.66
N SER A 688 52.67 -60.05 7.53
CA SER A 688 51.46 -60.58 8.18
C SER A 688 50.80 -59.56 9.10
N GLY A 689 49.48 -59.46 9.02
CA GLY A 689 48.66 -58.57 9.84
C GLY A 689 47.27 -58.33 9.27
N GLN A 690 46.51 -57.46 9.93
CA GLN A 690 45.16 -57.09 9.50
C GLN A 690 45.23 -55.79 8.69
N TYR A 691 44.86 -55.84 7.42
CA TYR A 691 44.91 -54.71 6.51
C TYR A 691 43.54 -54.11 6.27
N GLN A 692 43.50 -52.79 6.17
CA GLN A 692 42.30 -52.04 5.80
C GLN A 692 42.66 -50.93 4.82
N ALA A 693 41.92 -50.85 3.72
CA ALA A 693 42.08 -49.82 2.71
C ALA A 693 40.82 -48.93 2.69
N ARG A 694 40.98 -47.66 2.34
CA ARG A 694 39.86 -46.77 1.99
C ARG A 694 40.14 -46.09 0.66
N VAL A 695 39.09 -45.90 -0.12
CA VAL A 695 39.15 -45.41 -1.49
C VAL A 695 38.13 -44.29 -1.67
N THR A 696 38.59 -43.17 -2.21
CA THR A 696 37.77 -42.02 -2.59
C THR A 696 37.77 -41.88 -4.11
N ALA A 697 36.59 -41.85 -4.71
CA ALA A 697 36.40 -41.51 -6.12
C ALA A 697 36.53 -40.01 -6.33
N ILE A 698 37.10 -39.58 -7.46
CA ILE A 698 37.21 -38.17 -7.84
C ILE A 698 36.78 -38.00 -9.30
N SER A 699 35.86 -37.07 -9.53
CA SER A 699 35.29 -36.78 -10.85
C SER A 699 36.24 -35.98 -11.75
N ALA A 700 35.87 -35.84 -13.03
CA ALA A 700 36.55 -34.94 -13.98
C ALA A 700 36.56 -33.46 -13.53
N PHE A 701 35.70 -33.09 -12.59
CA PHE A 701 35.56 -31.74 -12.04
C PHE A 701 36.21 -31.59 -10.65
N GLU A 702 37.14 -32.50 -10.29
CA GLU A 702 37.83 -32.57 -8.98
C GLU A 702 36.91 -32.76 -7.75
N ILE A 703 35.65 -33.16 -7.97
CA ILE A 703 34.70 -33.45 -6.89
C ILE A 703 35.00 -34.84 -6.32
N ALA A 704 35.27 -34.91 -5.02
CA ALA A 704 35.56 -36.15 -4.31
C ALA A 704 34.29 -36.79 -3.69
N SER A 705 34.24 -38.12 -3.64
CA SER A 705 33.23 -38.86 -2.90
C SER A 705 33.52 -38.88 -1.40
N LEU A 706 32.57 -39.41 -0.61
CA LEU A 706 32.90 -39.98 0.70
C LEU A 706 33.87 -41.17 0.52
N PRO A 707 34.84 -41.37 1.43
CA PRO A 707 35.75 -42.52 1.38
C PRO A 707 35.04 -43.80 1.78
N VAL A 708 35.08 -44.84 0.93
CA VAL A 708 34.58 -46.17 1.27
C VAL A 708 35.73 -47.04 1.75
N THR A 709 35.51 -47.76 2.84
CA THR A 709 36.53 -48.55 3.54
C THR A 709 36.28 -50.04 3.36
N SER A 710 37.33 -50.83 3.16
CA SER A 710 37.28 -52.28 3.03
C SER A 710 36.88 -52.96 4.34
N SER A 711 36.45 -54.22 4.21
CA SER A 711 36.55 -55.18 5.32
C SER A 711 38.00 -55.27 5.81
N LEU A 712 38.15 -55.52 7.12
CA LEU A 712 39.44 -55.80 7.73
C LEU A 712 39.91 -57.18 7.27
N THR A 713 41.00 -57.24 6.52
CA THR A 713 41.44 -58.43 5.79
C THR A 713 42.77 -58.92 6.34
N GLU A 714 42.82 -60.14 6.88
CA GLU A 714 44.08 -60.74 7.32
C GLU A 714 44.91 -61.18 6.10
N ILE A 715 46.13 -60.65 6.00
CA ILE A 715 47.08 -61.00 4.96
C ILE A 715 48.14 -61.91 5.57
N THR A 716 48.33 -63.10 4.98
CA THR A 716 49.51 -63.95 5.28
C THR A 716 50.69 -63.46 4.45
N GLY A 717 51.29 -62.36 4.91
CA GLY A 717 52.48 -61.77 4.32
C GLY A 717 53.76 -62.47 4.78
N LYS A 718 54.87 -61.73 4.72
CA LYS A 718 56.12 -62.16 5.38
C LYS A 718 55.89 -62.30 6.90
N GLN A 719 56.41 -63.37 7.49
CA GLN A 719 56.30 -63.69 8.91
C GLN A 719 57.64 -63.44 9.64
N GLY A 720 57.59 -62.80 10.81
CA GLY A 720 58.74 -62.59 11.70
C GLY A 720 59.52 -61.28 11.50
N LEU A 721 60.14 -60.81 12.59
CA LEU A 721 61.12 -59.71 12.57
C LEU A 721 62.45 -60.17 11.94
N PRO A 722 63.34 -59.25 11.52
CA PRO A 722 64.70 -59.59 11.13
C PRO A 722 65.42 -60.36 12.25
N PRO A 723 66.20 -61.40 11.93
CA PRO A 723 66.81 -62.24 12.95
C PRO A 723 67.92 -61.52 13.71
N LYS A 724 68.23 -62.01 14.91
CA LYS A 724 69.40 -61.61 15.70
C LYS A 724 70.68 -61.86 14.87
N ILE A 725 71.67 -60.97 14.96
CA ILE A 725 72.98 -61.23 14.34
C ILE A 725 73.60 -62.52 14.89
N ALA A 726 74.24 -63.30 14.03
CA ALA A 726 74.79 -64.61 14.38
C ALA A 726 75.94 -64.50 15.39
N PHE A 727 76.73 -63.45 15.27
CA PHE A 727 77.68 -63.00 16.28
C PHE A 727 78.02 -61.52 16.07
N ILE A 728 78.56 -60.89 17.10
CA ILE A 728 79.44 -59.72 17.01
C ILE A 728 80.69 -60.04 17.84
N ARG A 729 81.84 -59.50 17.45
CA ARG A 729 83.13 -59.62 18.16
C ARG A 729 83.79 -58.25 18.16
N ALA A 730 84.39 -57.88 19.28
CA ALA A 730 85.20 -56.68 19.42
C ALA A 730 86.64 -57.12 19.73
N THR A 731 87.58 -56.79 18.84
CA THR A 731 88.98 -57.16 18.94
C THR A 731 89.81 -55.89 19.07
N GLY A 732 90.51 -55.77 20.20
CA GLY A 732 91.45 -54.68 20.44
C GLY A 732 92.59 -54.68 19.43
N ILE A 733 92.86 -53.52 18.87
CA ILE A 733 94.04 -53.25 18.05
C ILE A 733 94.80 -52.06 18.63
N LEU A 734 96.01 -51.79 18.15
CA LEU A 734 96.84 -50.69 18.66
C LEU A 734 96.12 -49.34 18.45
N PHE A 735 95.77 -48.68 19.56
CA PHE A 735 94.96 -47.44 19.60
C PHE A 735 93.62 -47.52 18.85
N GLY A 736 92.98 -48.69 18.83
CA GLY A 736 91.72 -48.87 18.11
C GLY A 736 90.94 -50.13 18.48
N MET A 737 89.80 -50.31 17.82
CA MET A 737 88.92 -51.46 17.97
C MET A 737 88.46 -51.94 16.59
N LYS A 738 88.68 -53.21 16.28
CA LYS A 738 88.06 -53.87 15.13
C LYS A 738 86.79 -54.57 15.58
N LEU A 739 85.68 -54.33 14.89
CA LEU A 739 84.41 -55.00 15.11
C LEU A 739 84.13 -55.92 13.92
N ASP A 740 83.78 -57.18 14.19
CA ASP A 740 83.38 -58.17 13.19
C ASP A 740 82.03 -58.79 13.57
N TRP A 741 81.07 -58.84 12.65
CA TRP A 741 79.75 -59.43 12.88
C TRP A 741 79.29 -60.33 11.74
N GLY A 742 78.52 -61.35 12.09
CA GLY A 742 77.98 -62.33 11.16
C GLY A 742 76.47 -62.18 10.97
N PHE A 743 76.01 -62.26 9.72
CA PHE A 743 74.60 -62.48 9.40
C PHE A 743 74.27 -63.98 9.57
N PRO A 744 73.09 -64.36 10.12
CA PRO A 744 72.70 -65.75 10.21
C PRO A 744 72.48 -66.37 8.81
N PRO A 745 72.72 -67.69 8.65
CA PRO A 745 72.70 -68.36 7.35
C PRO A 745 71.30 -68.43 6.72
N THR A 746 70.25 -68.22 7.52
CA THR A 746 68.86 -68.08 7.09
C THR A 746 68.26 -66.78 7.63
N GLY A 747 67.31 -66.20 6.89
CA GLY A 747 66.50 -65.07 7.37
C GLY A 747 67.09 -63.65 7.29
N ALA A 748 68.36 -63.45 6.89
CA ALA A 748 69.02 -62.12 6.91
C ALA A 748 69.34 -61.50 5.53
N LYS A 749 68.93 -62.11 4.41
CA LYS A 749 69.18 -61.58 3.04
C LYS A 749 68.42 -60.30 2.70
N ASP A 750 67.42 -60.00 3.50
CA ASP A 750 66.48 -58.88 3.47
C ASP A 750 66.96 -57.62 4.22
N THR A 751 68.06 -57.75 4.95
CA THR A 751 68.68 -56.66 5.71
C THR A 751 69.09 -55.52 4.77
N ALA A 752 68.86 -54.28 5.22
CA ALA A 752 69.46 -53.08 4.65
C ALA A 752 70.67 -52.61 5.47
N TYR A 753 70.56 -52.62 6.80
CA TYR A 753 71.61 -52.12 7.69
C TYR A 753 71.80 -53.02 8.92
N THR A 754 73.05 -53.23 9.32
CA THR A 754 73.39 -53.58 10.69
C THR A 754 73.54 -52.28 11.48
N GLU A 755 72.72 -52.09 12.51
CA GLU A 755 72.92 -51.03 13.49
C GLU A 755 73.86 -51.53 14.59
N ILE A 756 74.84 -50.71 14.98
CA ILE A 756 75.75 -51.00 16.09
C ILE A 756 75.68 -49.86 17.11
N GLU A 757 75.60 -50.22 18.39
CA GLU A 757 75.74 -49.32 19.53
C GLU A 757 77.03 -49.62 20.31
N VAL A 758 77.55 -48.59 20.97
CA VAL A 758 78.70 -48.63 21.88
C VAL A 758 78.31 -48.10 23.26
N SER A 759 78.91 -48.66 24.32
CA SER A 759 78.78 -48.21 25.70
C SER A 759 80.09 -48.45 26.48
N PRO A 760 80.43 -47.64 27.50
CA PRO A 760 81.59 -47.90 28.37
C PRO A 760 81.45 -49.14 29.25
N ASP A 761 80.22 -49.52 29.63
CA ASP A 761 79.93 -50.57 30.63
C ASP A 761 78.84 -51.58 30.19
N GLY A 762 78.17 -51.35 29.07
CA GLY A 762 77.05 -52.15 28.56
C GLY A 762 75.69 -51.83 29.22
N ILE A 763 75.61 -50.79 30.05
CA ILE A 763 74.42 -50.46 30.84
C ILE A 763 74.04 -48.97 30.66
N ASN A 764 75.03 -48.08 30.77
CA ASN A 764 74.89 -46.63 30.75
C ASN A 764 75.54 -46.03 29.51
N ASN A 765 75.24 -44.76 29.21
CA ASN A 765 75.86 -43.98 28.13
C ASN A 765 75.92 -44.72 26.78
N ILE A 766 74.83 -45.43 26.45
CA ILE A 766 74.66 -46.16 25.20
C ILE A 766 74.51 -45.13 24.06
N ALA A 767 75.38 -45.22 23.07
CA ALA A 767 75.37 -44.35 21.89
C ALA A 767 75.40 -45.19 20.60
N GLN A 768 74.69 -44.72 19.57
CA GLN A 768 74.76 -45.34 18.24
C GLN A 768 76.14 -45.09 17.63
N LEU A 769 76.85 -46.16 17.27
CA LEU A 769 78.14 -46.09 16.57
C LEU A 769 77.93 -45.83 15.07
N GLY A 770 76.88 -46.43 14.48
CA GLY A 770 76.50 -46.20 13.09
C GLY A 770 75.57 -47.28 12.50
N LEU A 771 75.16 -47.03 11.27
CA LEU A 771 74.39 -47.94 10.41
C LEU A 771 75.29 -48.44 9.27
N PHE A 772 75.56 -49.74 9.23
CA PHE A 772 76.44 -50.36 8.25
C PHE A 772 75.62 -51.12 7.20
N ALA A 773 75.68 -50.69 5.94
CA ALA A 773 74.86 -51.25 4.87
C ALA A 773 75.20 -52.74 4.61
N TYR A 774 74.18 -53.58 4.44
CA TYR A 774 74.35 -55.00 4.06
C TYR A 774 75.04 -55.12 2.69
N PRO A 775 76.03 -56.02 2.51
CA PRO A 775 76.48 -57.09 3.40
C PRO A 775 77.76 -56.75 4.20
N THR A 776 77.94 -55.51 4.67
CA THR A 776 79.10 -55.15 5.51
C THR A 776 79.11 -56.00 6.78
N THR A 777 80.24 -56.64 7.09
CA THR A 777 80.46 -57.54 8.24
C THR A 777 81.58 -57.09 9.18
N THR A 778 82.24 -55.96 8.88
CA THR A 778 83.40 -55.49 9.65
C THR A 778 83.49 -53.96 9.65
N THR A 779 84.02 -53.37 10.73
CA THR A 779 84.47 -51.98 10.77
C THR A 779 85.66 -51.82 11.71
N THR A 780 86.48 -50.79 11.50
CA THR A 780 87.67 -50.52 12.33
C THR A 780 87.64 -49.08 12.84
N ILE A 781 87.55 -48.93 14.16
CA ILE A 781 87.63 -47.66 14.87
C ILE A 781 89.11 -47.40 15.21
N GLN A 782 89.62 -46.21 14.91
CA GLN A 782 91.01 -45.81 15.14
C GLN A 782 91.06 -44.52 15.99
N GLY A 783 92.17 -44.29 16.69
CA GLY A 783 92.36 -43.11 17.54
C GLY A 783 91.74 -43.23 18.93
N LEU A 784 91.53 -44.46 19.42
CA LEU A 784 91.05 -44.74 20.77
C LEU A 784 92.23 -44.73 21.78
N GLN A 785 91.92 -44.41 23.05
CA GLN A 785 92.91 -44.44 24.13
C GLN A 785 93.43 -45.88 24.38
N PRO A 786 94.69 -46.05 24.80
CA PRO A 786 95.25 -47.37 25.15
C PRO A 786 94.55 -47.98 26.36
N ASN A 787 94.41 -49.32 26.39
CA ASN A 787 93.72 -50.09 27.42
C ASN A 787 92.27 -49.66 27.72
N LEU A 788 91.62 -48.93 26.81
CA LEU A 788 90.21 -48.57 26.89
C LEU A 788 89.32 -49.79 26.62
N ARG A 789 88.49 -50.15 27.61
CA ARG A 789 87.46 -51.19 27.46
C ARG A 789 86.15 -50.56 27.00
N GLN A 790 85.54 -51.13 25.96
CA GLN A 790 84.23 -50.72 25.45
C GLN A 790 83.37 -51.94 25.11
N PHE A 791 82.07 -51.78 25.30
CA PHE A 791 81.03 -52.76 25.02
C PHE A 791 80.30 -52.37 23.73
N TYR A 792 79.99 -53.37 22.90
CA TYR A 792 79.33 -53.22 21.60
C TYR A 792 78.19 -54.24 21.47
N ARG A 793 77.09 -53.81 20.86
CA ARG A 793 76.00 -54.71 20.44
C ARG A 793 75.49 -54.31 19.06
N GLY A 794 74.90 -55.26 18.33
CA GLY A 794 74.33 -54.99 17.01
C GLY A 794 72.98 -55.64 16.78
N ARG A 795 72.19 -55.09 15.85
CA ARG A 795 70.92 -55.64 15.37
C ARG A 795 70.75 -55.41 13.86
N LEU A 796 69.84 -56.18 13.24
CA LEU A 796 69.52 -56.05 11.82
C LEU A 796 68.28 -55.19 11.61
N ILE A 797 68.32 -54.33 10.59
CA ILE A 797 67.18 -53.55 10.10
C ILE A 797 66.93 -53.93 8.64
N ASP A 798 65.70 -54.26 8.28
CA ASP A 798 65.34 -54.64 6.91
C ASP A 798 65.22 -53.44 5.95
N ARG A 799 65.06 -53.75 4.66
CA ARG A 799 64.88 -52.74 3.57
C ARG A 799 63.60 -51.91 3.65
N ILE A 800 62.73 -52.15 4.63
CA ILE A 800 61.44 -51.47 4.82
C ILE A 800 61.21 -51.00 6.26
N GLY A 801 62.28 -50.92 7.07
CA GLY A 801 62.33 -50.24 8.37
C GLY A 801 62.04 -51.11 9.60
N ASN A 802 61.83 -52.43 9.46
CA ASN A 802 61.60 -53.30 10.61
C ASN A 802 62.90 -53.62 11.33
N VAL A 803 62.84 -53.71 12.66
CA VAL A 803 64.01 -53.76 13.53
C VAL A 803 64.06 -55.09 14.27
N GLY A 804 65.15 -55.84 14.08
CA GLY A 804 65.41 -57.11 14.75
C GLY A 804 65.89 -56.95 16.20
N PRO A 805 65.96 -58.05 16.98
CA PRO A 805 66.43 -58.02 18.35
C PRO A 805 67.95 -57.79 18.44
N TRP A 806 68.36 -57.10 19.49
CA TRP A 806 69.78 -56.86 19.82
C TRP A 806 70.56 -58.15 20.07
N SER A 807 71.85 -58.14 19.69
CA SER A 807 72.86 -59.07 20.21
C SER A 807 73.01 -58.94 21.73
N GLU A 808 73.64 -59.93 22.35
CA GLU A 808 74.27 -59.69 23.65
C GLU A 808 75.37 -58.63 23.50
N TRP A 809 75.69 -57.94 24.59
CA TRP A 809 76.85 -57.06 24.65
C TRP A 809 78.14 -57.89 24.63
N VAL A 810 78.99 -57.67 23.63
CA VAL A 810 80.38 -58.13 23.64
C VAL A 810 81.29 -56.98 23.99
N ASN A 811 82.45 -57.24 24.58
CA ASN A 811 83.42 -56.20 24.93
C ASN A 811 84.79 -56.51 24.36
N GLY A 812 85.50 -55.45 24.00
CA GLY A 812 86.92 -55.48 23.68
C GLY A 812 87.64 -54.44 24.51
N THR A 813 88.90 -54.71 24.82
CA THR A 813 89.84 -53.72 25.36
C THR A 813 90.81 -53.37 24.25
N THR A 814 90.99 -52.09 23.92
CA THR A 814 91.97 -51.63 22.93
C THR A 814 93.37 -52.11 23.33
N THR A 815 94.11 -52.66 22.38
CA THR A 815 95.41 -53.26 22.69
C THR A 815 96.47 -52.17 22.86
N ALA A 816 97.18 -52.19 23.99
CA ALA A 816 98.40 -51.44 24.24
C ALA A 816 99.57 -52.40 24.52
N ASP A 817 99.54 -53.56 23.85
CA ASP A 817 100.51 -54.64 23.99
C ASP A 817 101.93 -54.14 23.69
N PRO A 818 102.88 -54.26 24.63
CA PRO A 818 104.25 -53.89 24.38
C PRO A 818 104.92 -54.77 23.31
N GLU A 819 104.49 -56.01 23.05
CA GLU A 819 105.11 -56.86 22.01
C GLU A 819 104.73 -56.41 20.59
N ALA A 820 103.47 -56.08 20.31
CA ALA A 820 103.07 -55.42 19.06
C ALA A 820 103.69 -54.02 18.88
N VAL A 821 104.16 -53.39 19.96
CA VAL A 821 104.99 -52.17 19.92
C VAL A 821 106.49 -52.49 19.78
N LEU A 822 106.94 -53.66 20.23
CA LEU A 822 108.34 -54.12 20.18
C LEU A 822 108.70 -54.76 18.83
N ASP A 823 107.75 -55.33 18.09
CA ASP A 823 107.95 -55.69 16.67
C ASP A 823 108.12 -54.43 15.80
N LEU A 824 107.55 -53.30 16.25
CA LEU A 824 107.82 -51.95 15.73
C LEU A 824 109.20 -51.39 16.16
N ILE A 825 109.88 -52.01 17.13
CA ILE A 825 111.14 -51.55 17.77
C ILE A 825 112.07 -52.77 18.02
N SER A 826 112.24 -53.61 16.99
CA SER A 826 112.89 -54.93 17.12
C SER A 826 114.32 -54.89 17.68
N GLY A 827 114.68 -55.86 18.54
CA GLY A 827 116.09 -56.20 18.81
C GLY A 827 116.55 -56.54 20.23
N HIS A 828 115.68 -56.73 21.23
CA HIS A 828 116.11 -56.79 22.65
C HIS A 828 115.74 -58.07 23.46
N ILE A 829 116.46 -59.17 23.14
CA ILE A 829 116.92 -60.27 24.04
C ILE A 829 115.96 -61.43 24.41
N ASN A 830 116.26 -62.60 23.80
CA ASN A 830 116.32 -64.02 24.23
C ASN A 830 115.73 -64.45 25.61
N GLU A 831 115.03 -65.57 25.83
CA GLU A 831 115.08 -66.98 25.32
C GLU A 831 115.98 -67.96 26.13
N SER A 832 115.36 -68.79 27.00
CA SER A 832 115.62 -70.24 27.18
C SER A 832 114.52 -70.90 28.06
N ASP A 833 114.65 -72.21 28.33
CA ASP A 833 113.89 -73.02 29.31
C ASP A 833 112.40 -73.27 28.96
N LEU A 834 112.07 -74.06 27.92
CA LEU A 834 112.22 -75.52 27.76
C LEU A 834 111.28 -76.38 28.63
N ALA A 835 110.53 -77.25 27.97
CA ALA A 835 109.48 -78.08 28.57
C ALA A 835 110.01 -79.25 29.43
N GLN A 836 109.29 -79.55 30.53
CA GLN A 836 109.25 -80.89 31.14
C GLN A 836 108.00 -81.07 32.02
N GLU A 837 107.10 -81.98 31.61
CA GLU A 837 106.60 -83.15 32.36
C GLU A 837 105.53 -83.85 31.47
N LEU A 838 105.82 -85.04 30.94
CA LEU A 838 105.48 -86.35 31.52
C LEU A 838 103.96 -86.57 31.62
N GLN A 839 103.31 -87.21 30.64
CA GLN A 839 103.39 -88.65 30.29
C GLN A 839 103.01 -89.56 31.48
N GLY A 840 101.73 -89.97 31.55
CA GLY A 840 101.08 -90.40 32.79
C GLY A 840 100.26 -91.71 32.79
N LYS A 841 100.67 -92.74 32.02
CA LYS A 841 100.31 -94.18 32.20
C LYS A 841 98.85 -94.64 31.93
N ILE A 842 98.52 -95.96 31.88
CA ILE A 842 99.09 -97.17 31.21
C ILE A 842 98.15 -98.40 31.39
N GLU A 843 98.27 -99.46 30.55
CA GLU A 843 97.68 -100.83 30.69
C GLU A 843 96.13 -100.97 30.66
N ASN A 844 95.42 -102.11 30.49
CA ASN A 844 95.68 -103.55 30.13
C ASN A 844 94.44 -104.06 29.28
N SER A 845 94.36 -105.16 28.50
CA SER A 845 94.66 -106.63 28.63
C SER A 845 93.72 -107.40 29.61
N VAL A 846 93.31 -108.67 29.42
CA VAL A 846 93.80 -109.83 28.61
C VAL A 846 92.62 -110.60 27.90
N ASP A 847 92.92 -111.53 26.97
CA ASP A 847 92.01 -112.30 26.10
C ASP A 847 91.39 -113.62 26.64
N VAL A 848 90.19 -113.94 26.11
CA VAL A 848 89.66 -115.22 25.53
C VAL A 848 90.14 -116.60 26.05
N SER A 849 89.20 -117.54 26.35
CA SER A 849 89.13 -118.88 25.68
C SER A 849 87.97 -119.86 26.01
N GLU A 850 87.02 -119.60 26.92
CA GLU A 850 85.86 -120.53 27.11
C GLU A 850 84.66 -120.28 26.16
N ALA A 851 84.85 -119.46 25.12
CA ALA A 851 83.77 -118.90 24.29
C ALA A 851 83.27 -119.79 23.13
N ALA A 852 83.91 -120.94 22.85
CA ALA A 852 83.70 -121.67 21.60
C ALA A 852 82.50 -122.65 21.60
N GLN A 853 82.35 -123.49 22.62
CA GLN A 853 81.53 -124.71 22.49
C GLN A 853 80.08 -124.56 22.96
N ALA A 854 79.80 -123.65 23.90
CA ALA A 854 78.44 -123.46 24.45
C ALA A 854 77.53 -122.61 23.55
N ALA A 855 78.10 -121.68 22.78
CA ALA A 855 77.34 -120.72 21.96
C ALA A 855 76.61 -121.38 20.78
N ALA A 856 77.23 -122.39 20.14
CA ALA A 856 76.71 -123.04 18.93
C ALA A 856 75.32 -123.67 19.14
N ASN A 857 75.10 -124.34 20.27
CA ASN A 857 73.85 -125.06 20.52
C ASN A 857 72.66 -124.14 20.84
N ASN A 858 72.90 -122.93 21.37
CA ASN A 858 71.84 -121.94 21.61
C ASN A 858 71.38 -121.25 20.31
N ALA A 859 72.28 -121.06 19.33
CA ALA A 859 71.94 -120.37 18.09
C ALA A 859 70.83 -121.06 17.27
N GLN A 860 70.83 -122.40 17.26
CA GLN A 860 69.86 -123.21 16.49
C GLN A 860 68.41 -123.06 17.00
N ALA A 861 68.23 -122.87 18.32
CA ALA A 861 66.90 -122.74 18.94
C ALA A 861 66.30 -121.32 18.76
N VAL A 862 67.14 -120.29 18.78
CA VAL A 862 66.72 -118.90 18.58
C VAL A 862 66.25 -118.66 17.14
N ALA A 863 66.91 -119.25 16.15
CA ALA A 863 66.56 -119.11 14.73
C ALA A 863 65.11 -119.55 14.42
N SER A 864 64.72 -120.75 14.87
CA SER A 864 63.35 -121.29 14.69
C SER A 864 62.27 -120.43 15.39
N SER A 865 62.64 -119.83 16.53
CA SER A 865 61.77 -118.93 17.30
C SER A 865 61.56 -117.60 16.56
N ALA A 866 62.65 -117.02 16.02
CA ALA A 866 62.61 -115.77 15.26
C ALA A 866 61.78 -115.89 13.96
N GLN A 867 61.91 -117.01 13.22
CA GLN A 867 61.13 -117.24 12.00
C GLN A 867 59.61 -117.32 12.29
N THR A 868 59.23 -117.92 13.42
CA THR A 868 57.83 -118.02 13.87
C THR A 868 57.29 -116.65 14.28
N ALA A 869 58.10 -115.84 14.98
CA ALA A 869 57.72 -114.48 15.36
C ALA A 869 57.56 -113.56 14.13
N ALA A 870 58.45 -113.66 13.14
CA ALA A 870 58.39 -112.88 11.90
C ALA A 870 57.12 -113.19 11.09
N ASN A 871 56.80 -114.47 10.90
CA ASN A 871 55.59 -114.88 10.17
C ASN A 871 54.30 -114.38 10.86
N ASN A 872 54.22 -114.46 12.19
CA ASN A 872 53.08 -113.94 12.95
C ASN A 872 52.97 -112.42 12.89
N ALA A 873 54.10 -111.69 12.97
CA ALA A 873 54.11 -110.24 12.80
C ALA A 873 53.64 -109.81 11.39
N GLN A 874 54.00 -110.57 10.35
CA GLN A 874 53.61 -110.29 8.97
C GLN A 874 52.13 -110.63 8.69
N ALA A 875 51.58 -111.64 9.36
CA ALA A 875 50.14 -111.92 9.37
C ALA A 875 49.35 -110.80 10.06
N VAL A 876 49.72 -110.43 11.30
CA VAL A 876 49.07 -109.34 12.06
C VAL A 876 49.18 -108.00 11.32
N ALA A 877 50.30 -107.70 10.66
CA ALA A 877 50.43 -106.50 9.84
C ALA A 877 49.49 -106.50 8.62
N SER A 878 49.21 -107.68 8.05
CA SER A 878 48.29 -107.84 6.91
C SER A 878 46.83 -107.73 7.32
N GLU A 879 46.45 -108.30 8.47
CA GLU A 879 45.13 -108.12 9.08
C GLU A 879 44.92 -106.67 9.50
N ALA A 880 45.88 -106.03 10.16
CA ALA A 880 45.83 -104.63 10.54
C ALA A 880 45.69 -103.71 9.32
N LYS A 881 46.41 -103.99 8.22
CA LYS A 881 46.28 -103.24 6.95
C LYS A 881 44.91 -103.44 6.30
N THR A 882 44.34 -104.64 6.40
CA THR A 882 43.00 -104.95 5.89
C THR A 882 41.91 -104.27 6.72
N ALA A 883 42.03 -104.33 8.05
CA ALA A 883 41.14 -103.62 8.98
C ALA A 883 41.22 -102.10 8.82
N ALA A 884 42.42 -101.53 8.66
CA ALA A 884 42.62 -100.12 8.38
C ALA A 884 42.02 -99.70 7.03
N SER A 885 42.17 -100.52 5.99
CA SER A 885 41.56 -100.27 4.68
C SER A 885 40.02 -100.31 4.75
N SER A 886 39.46 -101.27 5.47
CA SER A 886 38.01 -101.36 5.73
C SER A 886 37.50 -100.18 6.55
N ALA A 887 38.23 -99.76 7.59
CA ALA A 887 37.92 -98.58 8.40
C ALA A 887 38.01 -97.28 7.58
N GLN A 888 39.00 -97.16 6.69
CA GLN A 888 39.14 -96.03 5.75
C GLN A 888 37.95 -95.98 4.77
N SER A 889 37.54 -97.13 4.21
CA SER A 889 36.37 -97.23 3.33
C SER A 889 35.06 -96.94 4.07
N ALA A 890 34.90 -97.42 5.30
CA ALA A 890 33.75 -97.10 6.14
C ALA A 890 33.70 -95.61 6.52
N ALA A 891 34.84 -95.02 6.89
CA ALA A 891 34.97 -93.60 7.19
C ALA A 891 34.70 -92.72 5.97
N THR A 892 35.19 -93.10 4.79
CA THR A 892 34.87 -92.39 3.54
C THR A 892 33.40 -92.52 3.18
N THR A 893 32.80 -93.70 3.35
CA THR A 893 31.35 -93.90 3.14
C THR A 893 30.53 -93.04 4.11
N ALA A 894 30.91 -92.99 5.40
CA ALA A 894 30.29 -92.14 6.40
C ALA A 894 30.49 -90.65 6.10
N GLN A 895 31.67 -90.23 5.62
CA GLN A 895 31.95 -88.85 5.20
C GLN A 895 31.10 -88.46 3.98
N THR A 896 30.93 -89.36 3.00
CA THR A 896 30.06 -89.15 1.84
C THR A 896 28.59 -89.08 2.27
N GLN A 897 28.12 -89.99 3.12
CA GLN A 897 26.75 -89.97 3.66
C GLN A 897 26.49 -88.72 4.51
N ALA A 898 27.43 -88.30 5.35
CA ALA A 898 27.34 -87.06 6.13
C ALA A 898 27.35 -85.83 5.22
N SER A 899 28.16 -85.82 4.16
CA SER A 899 28.18 -84.74 3.17
C SER A 899 26.89 -84.67 2.35
N SER A 900 26.31 -85.83 1.99
CA SER A 900 24.99 -85.93 1.36
C SER A 900 23.87 -85.49 2.30
N ALA A 901 23.91 -85.89 3.57
CA ALA A 901 22.93 -85.48 4.58
C ALA A 901 23.03 -83.98 4.90
N GLN A 902 24.25 -83.43 4.97
CA GLN A 902 24.48 -81.99 5.12
C GLN A 902 24.00 -81.23 3.88
N LYS A 903 24.22 -81.75 2.67
CA LYS A 903 23.64 -81.14 1.45
C LYS A 903 22.11 -81.18 1.48
N ILE A 904 21.50 -82.32 1.83
CA ILE A 904 20.04 -82.46 1.95
C ILE A 904 19.48 -81.54 3.04
N ALA A 905 20.17 -81.38 4.18
CA ALA A 905 19.79 -80.44 5.23
C ALA A 905 19.92 -78.98 4.79
N ASN A 906 20.97 -78.63 4.06
CA ASN A 906 21.15 -77.29 3.50
C ASN A 906 20.12 -76.99 2.40
N ASP A 907 19.89 -77.93 1.47
CA ASP A 907 18.86 -77.84 0.43
C ASP A 907 17.46 -77.72 1.06
N ALA A 908 17.15 -78.52 2.07
CA ALA A 908 15.88 -78.45 2.80
C ALA A 908 15.73 -77.15 3.61
N SER A 909 16.83 -76.63 4.18
CA SER A 909 16.86 -75.31 4.83
C SER A 909 16.58 -74.20 3.82
N VAL A 910 17.24 -74.21 2.65
CA VAL A 910 16.96 -73.25 1.56
C VAL A 910 15.54 -73.39 1.03
N ILE A 911 14.99 -74.60 0.90
CA ILE A 911 13.58 -74.82 0.53
C ILE A 911 12.64 -74.28 1.60
N ALA A 912 12.94 -74.48 2.89
CA ALA A 912 12.15 -73.95 3.99
C ALA A 912 12.23 -72.41 4.09
N THR A 913 13.40 -71.82 3.87
CA THR A 913 13.58 -70.36 3.76
C THR A 913 12.83 -69.80 2.56
N ASN A 914 12.92 -70.43 1.38
CA ASN A 914 12.18 -69.98 0.19
C ASN A 914 10.67 -70.13 0.36
N ALA A 915 10.20 -71.21 0.99
CA ALA A 915 8.79 -71.39 1.35
C ALA A 915 8.33 -70.35 2.39
N LYS A 916 9.15 -70.04 3.40
CA LYS A 916 8.88 -68.97 4.36
C LYS A 916 8.80 -67.61 3.64
N ASN A 917 9.81 -67.24 2.86
CA ASN A 917 9.85 -65.98 2.11
C ASN A 917 8.66 -65.86 1.13
N THR A 918 8.20 -66.98 0.54
CA THR A 918 7.00 -67.01 -0.32
C THR A 918 5.72 -66.82 0.49
N ALA A 919 5.64 -67.37 1.71
CA ALA A 919 4.52 -67.17 2.62
C ALA A 919 4.52 -65.76 3.26
N ASP A 920 5.70 -65.19 3.53
CA ASP A 920 5.89 -63.82 3.98
C ASP A 920 5.45 -62.85 2.86
N GLN A 921 5.93 -63.04 1.62
CA GLN A 921 5.50 -62.25 0.46
C GLN A 921 3.98 -62.36 0.23
N ALA A 922 3.41 -63.57 0.33
CA ALA A 922 1.96 -63.74 0.20
C ALA A 922 1.17 -63.07 1.34
N ALA A 923 1.76 -62.93 2.54
CA ALA A 923 1.18 -62.19 3.65
C ALA A 923 1.34 -60.67 3.49
N GLU A 924 2.46 -60.19 2.93
CA GLU A 924 2.68 -58.79 2.56
C GLU A 924 1.73 -58.39 1.43
N ASP A 925 1.64 -59.17 0.35
CA ASP A 925 0.71 -58.99 -0.77
C ASP A 925 -0.75 -58.94 -0.27
N ALA A 926 -1.12 -59.83 0.66
CA ALA A 926 -2.45 -59.82 1.29
C ALA A 926 -2.66 -58.59 2.18
N SER A 927 -1.64 -58.14 2.92
CA SER A 927 -1.67 -56.93 3.74
C SER A 927 -1.80 -55.67 2.87
N SER A 928 -1.09 -55.59 1.74
CA SER A 928 -1.20 -54.55 0.73
C SER A 928 -2.59 -54.56 0.06
N ALA A 929 -3.15 -55.74 -0.24
CA ALA A 929 -4.51 -55.85 -0.77
C ALA A 929 -5.58 -55.42 0.26
N ILE A 930 -5.42 -55.75 1.54
CA ILE A 930 -6.28 -55.27 2.64
C ILE A 930 -6.16 -53.76 2.81
N THR A 931 -4.94 -53.21 2.70
CA THR A 931 -4.66 -51.77 2.79
C THR A 931 -5.31 -51.02 1.62
N ALA A 932 -5.09 -51.47 0.38
CA ALA A 932 -5.74 -50.92 -0.80
C ALA A 932 -7.27 -51.03 -0.75
N ALA A 933 -7.83 -52.10 -0.17
CA ALA A 933 -9.27 -52.23 0.06
C ALA A 933 -9.79 -51.25 1.14
N ALA A 934 -9.01 -50.97 2.19
CA ALA A 934 -9.32 -49.98 3.21
C ALA A 934 -9.22 -48.54 2.66
N GLU A 935 -8.23 -48.26 1.81
CA GLU A 935 -8.07 -46.99 1.09
C GLU A 935 -9.22 -46.78 0.07
N ALA A 936 -9.58 -47.80 -0.71
CA ALA A 936 -10.73 -47.75 -1.61
C ALA A 936 -12.05 -47.52 -0.85
N LYS A 937 -12.23 -48.18 0.31
CA LYS A 937 -13.38 -47.95 1.19
C LYS A 937 -13.39 -46.53 1.78
N THR A 938 -12.23 -45.99 2.14
CA THR A 938 -12.08 -44.61 2.64
C THR A 938 -12.38 -43.61 1.52
N THR A 939 -11.88 -43.84 0.31
CA THR A 939 -12.16 -43.05 -0.89
C THR A 939 -13.64 -43.08 -1.24
N ALA A 940 -14.30 -44.24 -1.18
CA ALA A 940 -15.76 -44.35 -1.37
C ALA A 940 -16.55 -43.60 -0.27
N THR A 941 -16.09 -43.67 0.98
CA THR A 941 -16.69 -42.92 2.10
C THR A 941 -16.55 -41.41 1.91
N ASN A 942 -15.38 -40.96 1.46
CA ASN A 942 -15.08 -39.56 1.18
C ASN A 942 -15.84 -39.05 -0.05
N ALA A 943 -16.01 -39.87 -1.09
CA ALA A 943 -16.85 -39.55 -2.24
C ALA A 943 -18.33 -39.42 -1.85
N ASN A 944 -18.85 -40.35 -1.02
CA ASN A 944 -20.23 -40.28 -0.52
C ASN A 944 -20.47 -39.07 0.41
N THR A 945 -19.48 -38.73 1.23
CA THR A 945 -19.49 -37.52 2.06
C THR A 945 -19.46 -36.26 1.19
N THR A 946 -18.62 -36.23 0.17
CA THR A 946 -18.55 -35.12 -0.81
C THR A 946 -19.88 -34.95 -1.57
N ALA A 947 -20.51 -36.04 -2.00
CA ALA A 947 -21.84 -36.01 -2.63
C ALA A 947 -22.93 -35.49 -1.67
N THR A 948 -22.90 -35.92 -0.40
CA THR A 948 -23.82 -35.45 0.64
C THR A 948 -23.62 -33.95 0.93
N ASN A 949 -22.38 -33.49 0.98
CA ASN A 949 -22.03 -32.07 1.17
C ASN A 949 -22.42 -31.23 -0.06
N ALA A 950 -22.23 -31.75 -1.28
CA ALA A 950 -22.67 -31.11 -2.52
C ALA A 950 -24.19 -30.97 -2.58
N GLN A 951 -24.94 -32.02 -2.22
CA GLN A 951 -26.40 -31.96 -2.12
C GLN A 951 -26.88 -30.97 -1.05
N THR A 952 -26.20 -30.94 0.11
CA THR A 952 -26.49 -29.97 1.18
C THR A 952 -26.21 -28.54 0.71
N THR A 953 -25.12 -28.32 -0.03
CA THR A 953 -24.77 -27.03 -0.63
C THR A 953 -25.80 -26.61 -1.69
N ALA A 954 -26.28 -27.53 -2.53
CA ALA A 954 -27.34 -27.27 -3.49
C ALA A 954 -28.68 -26.92 -2.81
N ASN A 955 -29.04 -27.62 -1.75
CA ASN A 955 -30.24 -27.33 -0.96
C ASN A 955 -30.16 -25.96 -0.27
N ASN A 956 -28.99 -25.62 0.28
CA ASN A 956 -28.72 -24.32 0.89
C ASN A 956 -28.73 -23.20 -0.16
N ALA A 957 -28.15 -23.42 -1.34
CA ALA A 957 -28.17 -22.45 -2.45
C ALA A 957 -29.59 -22.22 -2.98
N SER A 958 -30.41 -23.27 -3.12
CA SER A 958 -31.83 -23.18 -3.48
C SER A 958 -32.64 -22.39 -2.43
N SER A 959 -32.38 -22.65 -1.15
CA SER A 959 -32.99 -21.92 -0.03
C SER A 959 -32.58 -20.44 0.00
N ALA A 960 -31.29 -20.16 -0.25
CA ALA A 960 -30.75 -18.80 -0.34
C ALA A 960 -31.32 -18.05 -1.55
N ALA A 961 -31.41 -18.68 -2.73
CA ALA A 961 -32.04 -18.09 -3.91
C ALA A 961 -33.52 -17.78 -3.68
N SER A 962 -34.25 -18.68 -3.00
CA SER A 962 -35.66 -18.46 -2.62
C SER A 962 -35.81 -17.29 -1.63
N LYS A 963 -34.88 -17.17 -0.67
CA LYS A 963 -34.82 -16.04 0.28
C LYS A 963 -34.49 -14.72 -0.43
N VAL A 964 -33.50 -14.71 -1.32
CA VAL A 964 -33.14 -13.54 -2.15
C VAL A 964 -34.30 -13.11 -3.04
N ALA A 965 -35.05 -14.03 -3.65
CA ALA A 965 -36.24 -13.70 -4.44
C ALA A 965 -37.35 -13.06 -3.58
N SER A 966 -37.55 -13.57 -2.35
CA SER A 966 -38.51 -13.01 -1.38
C SER A 966 -38.09 -11.63 -0.87
N ASP A 967 -36.80 -11.43 -0.58
CA ASP A 967 -36.26 -10.16 -0.11
C ASP A 967 -36.19 -9.11 -1.23
N LEU A 968 -35.89 -9.52 -2.46
CA LEU A 968 -35.99 -8.67 -3.65
C LEU A 968 -37.44 -8.24 -3.86
N THR A 969 -38.41 -9.16 -3.81
CA THR A 969 -39.85 -8.84 -3.91
C THR A 969 -40.28 -7.87 -2.80
N THR A 970 -39.82 -8.09 -1.57
CA THR A 970 -40.11 -7.22 -0.42
C THR A 970 -39.50 -5.84 -0.60
N SER A 971 -38.25 -5.75 -1.05
CA SER A 971 -37.53 -4.50 -1.29
C SER A 971 -38.13 -3.72 -2.46
N THR A 972 -38.49 -4.38 -3.56
CA THR A 972 -39.25 -3.80 -4.68
C THR A 972 -40.59 -3.24 -4.22
N ASN A 973 -41.34 -3.97 -3.38
CA ASN A 973 -42.61 -3.47 -2.84
C ASN A 973 -42.41 -2.27 -1.90
N GLN A 974 -41.37 -2.26 -1.06
CA GLN A 974 -41.00 -1.10 -0.24
C GLN A 974 -40.56 0.10 -1.08
N LEU A 975 -39.81 -0.12 -2.16
CA LEU A 975 -39.35 0.94 -3.06
C LEU A 975 -40.52 1.52 -3.86
N ASN A 976 -41.40 0.67 -4.41
CA ASN A 976 -42.63 1.10 -5.07
C ASN A 976 -43.53 1.90 -4.12
N LYS A 977 -43.64 1.49 -2.84
CA LYS A 977 -44.37 2.28 -1.84
C LYS A 977 -43.68 3.62 -1.56
N LYS A 978 -42.36 3.67 -1.38
CA LYS A 978 -41.63 4.95 -1.21
C LYS A 978 -41.80 5.89 -2.41
N ILE A 979 -41.81 5.34 -3.64
CA ILE A 979 -42.06 6.10 -4.87
C ILE A 979 -43.50 6.65 -4.89
N ALA A 980 -44.50 5.87 -4.47
CA ALA A 980 -45.87 6.34 -4.33
C ALA A 980 -45.99 7.43 -3.25
N ASP A 981 -45.45 7.20 -2.05
CA ASP A 981 -45.48 8.15 -0.93
C ASP A 981 -44.80 9.49 -1.28
N GLU A 982 -43.67 9.45 -2.00
CA GLU A 982 -42.98 10.62 -2.54
C GLU A 982 -43.76 11.31 -3.68
N THR A 983 -44.46 10.55 -4.53
CA THR A 983 -45.31 11.09 -5.59
C THR A 983 -46.52 11.82 -5.01
N ASP A 984 -47.15 11.26 -3.98
CA ASP A 984 -48.25 11.88 -3.24
C ASP A 984 -47.77 13.13 -2.50
N ALA A 985 -46.60 13.08 -1.85
CA ALA A 985 -45.99 14.24 -1.20
C ALA A 985 -45.69 15.38 -2.19
N ARG A 986 -45.13 15.07 -3.37
CA ARG A 986 -44.91 16.03 -4.45
C ARG A 986 -46.21 16.59 -5.01
N THR A 987 -47.22 15.75 -5.20
CA THR A 987 -48.55 16.19 -5.69
C THR A 987 -49.21 17.14 -4.69
N ALA A 988 -49.15 16.84 -3.39
CA ALA A 988 -49.64 17.73 -2.33
C ALA A 988 -48.84 19.04 -2.24
N ALA A 989 -47.52 19.01 -2.44
CA ALA A 989 -46.67 20.21 -2.48
C ALA A 989 -46.98 21.09 -3.70
N ILE A 990 -47.18 20.49 -4.89
CA ILE A 990 -47.58 21.18 -6.12
C ILE A 990 -48.98 21.80 -5.97
N SER A 991 -49.94 21.10 -5.35
CA SER A 991 -51.25 21.70 -5.03
C SER A 991 -51.09 22.93 -4.16
N LYS A 992 -50.39 22.83 -3.01
CA LYS A 992 -50.16 23.97 -2.10
C LYS A 992 -49.48 25.16 -2.79
N LEU A 993 -48.53 24.91 -3.70
CA LEU A 993 -47.91 25.95 -4.53
C LEU A 993 -48.91 26.61 -5.48
N ASN A 994 -49.76 25.83 -6.13
CA ASN A 994 -50.80 26.32 -7.03
C ASN A 994 -51.91 27.07 -6.28
N ASP A 995 -52.28 26.61 -5.09
CA ASP A 995 -53.25 27.25 -4.18
C ASP A 995 -52.69 28.60 -3.66
N GLY A 996 -51.40 28.63 -3.28
CA GLY A 996 -50.68 29.85 -2.90
C GLY A 996 -50.57 30.85 -4.04
N LEU A 997 -50.18 30.41 -5.25
CA LEU A 997 -50.12 31.24 -6.44
C LEU A 997 -51.50 31.78 -6.84
N THR A 998 -52.56 30.97 -6.70
CA THR A 998 -53.95 31.39 -6.93
C THR A 998 -54.39 32.43 -5.90
N THR A 999 -53.96 32.28 -4.64
CA THR A 999 -54.22 33.23 -3.56
C THR A 999 -53.52 34.56 -3.83
N GLU A 1000 -52.22 34.59 -4.11
CA GLU A 1000 -51.50 35.84 -4.41
C GLU A 1000 -52.03 36.49 -5.70
N THR A 1001 -52.36 35.72 -6.74
CA THR A 1001 -52.98 36.26 -7.98
C THR A 1001 -54.33 36.91 -7.69
N SER A 1002 -55.12 36.36 -6.77
CA SER A 1002 -56.42 36.91 -6.37
C SER A 1002 -56.27 38.14 -5.48
N GLN A 1003 -55.28 38.13 -4.58
CA GLN A 1003 -54.96 39.24 -3.70
C GLN A 1003 -54.43 40.44 -4.49
N ARG A 1004 -53.47 40.23 -5.41
CA ARG A 1004 -52.99 41.27 -6.34
C ARG A 1004 -54.11 41.87 -7.17
N LYS A 1005 -55.03 41.06 -7.72
CA LYS A 1005 -56.23 41.58 -8.42
C LYS A 1005 -57.11 42.46 -7.53
N SER A 1006 -57.23 42.14 -6.24
CA SER A 1006 -57.98 42.94 -5.28
C SER A 1006 -57.28 44.26 -4.94
N GLU A 1007 -55.95 44.21 -4.76
CA GLU A 1007 -55.10 45.37 -4.49
C GLU A 1007 -55.02 46.32 -5.71
N ASP A 1008 -54.87 45.78 -6.93
CA ASP A 1008 -54.94 46.52 -8.19
C ASP A 1008 -56.32 47.16 -8.40
N ALA A 1009 -57.41 46.46 -8.07
CA ALA A 1009 -58.76 47.02 -8.15
C ALA A 1009 -59.01 48.13 -7.11
N ALA A 1010 -58.46 48.00 -5.90
CA ALA A 1010 -58.49 49.03 -4.88
C ALA A 1010 -57.65 50.26 -5.29
N LEU A 1011 -56.46 50.04 -5.86
CA LEU A 1011 -55.61 51.09 -6.41
C LEU A 1011 -56.30 51.83 -7.57
N LEU A 1012 -56.96 51.09 -8.48
CA LEU A 1012 -57.74 51.65 -9.58
C LEU A 1012 -58.91 52.50 -9.07
N ASN A 1013 -59.65 52.03 -8.05
CA ASN A 1013 -60.71 52.81 -7.39
C ASN A 1013 -60.17 54.09 -6.73
N ASN A 1014 -58.99 54.04 -6.10
CA ASN A 1014 -58.34 55.22 -5.54
C ASN A 1014 -57.95 56.22 -6.65
N ILE A 1015 -57.43 55.74 -7.79
CA ILE A 1015 -57.09 56.56 -8.96
C ILE A 1015 -58.35 57.19 -9.59
N GLU A 1016 -59.42 56.42 -9.79
CA GLU A 1016 -60.72 56.92 -10.27
C GLU A 1016 -61.31 57.97 -9.31
N THR A 1017 -61.22 57.75 -7.99
CA THR A 1017 -61.65 58.72 -6.97
C THR A 1017 -60.84 60.00 -7.02
N TYR A 1018 -59.51 59.90 -7.16
CA TYR A 1018 -58.62 61.07 -7.26
C TYR A 1018 -58.85 61.87 -8.55
N LYS A 1019 -59.05 61.18 -9.68
CA LYS A 1019 -59.43 61.73 -10.98
C LYS A 1019 -60.80 62.42 -10.93
N SER A 1020 -61.78 61.83 -10.26
CA SER A 1020 -63.11 62.42 -10.04
C SER A 1020 -63.03 63.69 -9.19
N SER A 1021 -62.29 63.66 -8.09
CA SER A 1021 -62.01 64.83 -7.24
C SER A 1021 -61.33 65.96 -8.03
N THR A 1022 -60.30 65.63 -8.81
CA THR A 1022 -59.57 66.58 -9.67
C THR A 1022 -60.49 67.20 -10.73
N ASN A 1023 -61.35 66.41 -11.37
CA ASN A 1023 -62.36 66.90 -12.31
C ASN A 1023 -63.40 67.82 -11.63
N GLY A 1024 -63.80 67.51 -10.39
CA GLY A 1024 -64.67 68.36 -9.59
C GLY A 1024 -64.03 69.71 -9.27
N THR A 1025 -62.74 69.72 -8.89
CA THR A 1025 -61.97 70.95 -8.69
C THR A 1025 -61.83 71.75 -9.99
N LEU A 1026 -61.51 71.09 -11.11
CA LEU A 1026 -61.36 71.73 -12.42
C LEU A 1026 -62.67 72.33 -12.93
N SER A 1027 -63.80 71.63 -12.75
CA SER A 1027 -65.14 72.11 -13.08
C SER A 1027 -65.56 73.31 -12.22
N SER A 1028 -65.21 73.29 -10.93
CA SER A 1028 -65.43 74.43 -10.01
C SER A 1028 -64.61 75.65 -10.45
N LEU A 1029 -63.33 75.45 -10.80
CA LEU A 1029 -62.46 76.51 -11.32
C LEU A 1029 -62.99 77.07 -12.66
N GLN A 1030 -63.43 76.21 -13.59
CA GLN A 1030 -64.02 76.64 -14.85
C GLN A 1030 -65.32 77.44 -14.63
N THR A 1031 -66.14 77.04 -13.66
CA THR A 1031 -67.35 77.77 -13.27
C THR A 1031 -67.00 79.15 -12.71
N GLN A 1032 -65.95 79.26 -11.90
CA GLN A 1032 -65.45 80.52 -11.37
C GLN A 1032 -64.85 81.43 -12.47
N ILE A 1033 -64.11 80.86 -13.42
CA ILE A 1033 -63.60 81.56 -14.61
C ILE A 1033 -64.76 82.10 -15.46
N ASN A 1034 -65.77 81.28 -15.75
CA ASN A 1034 -66.96 81.69 -16.51
C ASN A 1034 -67.75 82.80 -15.80
N THR A 1035 -67.86 82.73 -14.47
CA THR A 1035 -68.50 83.75 -13.64
C THR A 1035 -67.71 85.07 -13.70
N ASN A 1036 -66.38 85.03 -13.58
CA ASN A 1036 -65.51 86.19 -13.67
C ASN A 1036 -65.50 86.82 -15.07
N ALA A 1037 -65.54 86.02 -16.14
CA ALA A 1037 -65.70 86.48 -17.51
C ALA A 1037 -67.05 87.20 -17.71
N THR A 1038 -68.14 86.61 -17.20
CA THR A 1038 -69.48 87.22 -17.24
C THR A 1038 -69.53 88.55 -16.49
N ASN A 1039 -68.95 88.62 -15.29
CA ASN A 1039 -68.84 89.85 -14.50
C ASN A 1039 -68.00 90.93 -15.21
N THR A 1040 -66.91 90.52 -15.86
CA THR A 1040 -66.07 91.42 -16.67
C THR A 1040 -66.87 92.01 -17.83
N SER A 1041 -67.54 91.17 -18.63
CA SER A 1041 -68.40 91.62 -19.74
C SER A 1041 -69.53 92.54 -19.28
N ALA A 1042 -70.17 92.23 -18.15
CA ALA A 1042 -71.21 93.10 -17.58
C ALA A 1042 -70.65 94.47 -17.13
N ASN A 1043 -69.41 94.52 -16.64
CA ASN A 1043 -68.72 95.76 -16.30
C ASN A 1043 -68.26 96.53 -17.55
N THR A 1044 -67.81 95.85 -18.62
CA THR A 1044 -67.54 96.49 -19.92
C THR A 1044 -68.80 97.18 -20.45
N SER A 1045 -69.96 96.51 -20.44
CA SER A 1045 -71.24 97.12 -20.85
C SER A 1045 -71.63 98.34 -20.02
N LYS A 1046 -71.39 98.32 -18.70
CA LYS A 1046 -71.58 99.50 -17.84
C LYS A 1046 -70.66 100.65 -18.26
N ILE A 1047 -69.37 100.37 -18.51
CA ILE A 1047 -68.40 101.37 -18.97
C ILE A 1047 -68.83 101.98 -20.30
N THR A 1048 -69.23 101.18 -21.30
CA THR A 1048 -69.75 101.69 -22.58
C THR A 1048 -71.01 102.55 -22.41
N SER A 1049 -71.89 102.22 -21.45
CA SER A 1049 -73.07 103.06 -21.14
C SER A 1049 -72.71 104.39 -20.45
N LEU A 1050 -71.61 104.43 -19.68
CA LEU A 1050 -71.10 105.64 -19.05
C LEU A 1050 -70.39 106.54 -20.07
N ASP A 1051 -69.60 105.94 -20.96
CA ASP A 1051 -68.94 106.59 -22.09
C ASP A 1051 -69.95 107.27 -23.03
N SER A 1052 -70.96 106.54 -23.49
CA SER A 1052 -72.06 107.09 -24.31
C SER A 1052 -72.81 108.24 -23.62
N ARG A 1053 -73.00 108.17 -22.29
CA ARG A 1053 -73.58 109.26 -21.49
C ARG A 1053 -72.63 110.46 -21.36
N LEU A 1054 -71.32 110.23 -21.28
CA LEU A 1054 -70.31 111.28 -21.25
C LEU A 1054 -70.30 112.04 -22.58
N THR A 1055 -70.18 111.35 -23.71
CA THR A 1055 -70.26 111.96 -25.06
C THR A 1055 -71.56 112.74 -25.28
N THR A 1056 -72.69 112.22 -24.76
CA THR A 1056 -73.98 112.93 -24.83
C THR A 1056 -73.98 114.23 -24.01
N ASN A 1057 -73.30 114.25 -22.86
CA ASN A 1057 -73.16 115.45 -22.03
C ASN A 1057 -72.15 116.44 -22.61
N GLU A 1058 -71.06 115.96 -23.21
CA GLU A 1058 -70.09 116.78 -23.94
C GLU A 1058 -70.76 117.49 -25.13
N GLY A 1059 -71.56 116.76 -25.92
CA GLY A 1059 -72.38 117.34 -26.99
C GLY A 1059 -73.32 118.43 -26.50
N LYS A 1060 -74.10 118.18 -25.44
CA LYS A 1060 -74.96 119.20 -24.81
C LYS A 1060 -74.18 120.39 -24.26
N THR A 1061 -72.95 120.18 -23.80
CA THR A 1061 -72.07 121.25 -23.32
C THR A 1061 -71.56 122.10 -24.49
N ALA A 1062 -71.20 121.48 -25.61
CA ALA A 1062 -70.84 122.17 -26.85
C ALA A 1062 -72.04 122.96 -27.42
N ASP A 1063 -73.25 122.39 -27.42
CA ASP A 1063 -74.48 123.09 -27.82
C ASP A 1063 -74.75 124.31 -26.91
N ALA A 1064 -74.58 124.17 -25.59
CA ALA A 1064 -74.73 125.27 -24.65
C ALA A 1064 -73.67 126.37 -24.85
N ILE A 1065 -72.42 126.00 -25.14
CA ILE A 1065 -71.34 126.95 -25.49
C ILE A 1065 -71.65 127.67 -26.80
N ASN A 1066 -72.11 126.95 -27.84
CA ASN A 1066 -72.50 127.54 -29.13
C ASN A 1066 -73.71 128.47 -29.00
N ALA A 1067 -74.69 128.11 -28.16
CA ALA A 1067 -75.83 128.96 -27.85
C ALA A 1067 -75.42 130.22 -27.08
N ALA A 1068 -74.51 130.11 -26.10
CA ALA A 1068 -73.96 131.24 -25.37
C ALA A 1068 -73.13 132.18 -26.28
N ALA A 1069 -72.30 131.62 -27.17
CA ALA A 1069 -71.54 132.39 -28.15
C ALA A 1069 -72.47 133.12 -29.14
N THR A 1070 -73.54 132.45 -29.59
CA THR A 1070 -74.56 133.05 -30.45
C THR A 1070 -75.31 134.17 -29.72
N ALA A 1071 -75.70 133.97 -28.46
CA ALA A 1071 -76.34 135.00 -27.63
C ALA A 1071 -75.42 136.21 -27.40
N GLN A 1072 -74.13 135.98 -27.15
CA GLN A 1072 -73.13 137.06 -27.05
C GLN A 1072 -72.96 137.81 -28.38
N GLN A 1073 -72.98 137.11 -29.51
CA GLN A 1073 -72.88 137.73 -30.83
C GLN A 1073 -74.13 138.57 -31.16
N VAL A 1074 -75.33 138.07 -30.84
CA VAL A 1074 -76.60 138.83 -30.93
C VAL A 1074 -76.58 140.05 -30.02
N ALA A 1075 -76.09 139.93 -28.78
CA ALA A 1075 -75.95 141.06 -27.85
C ALA A 1075 -74.98 142.13 -28.39
N ASN A 1076 -73.82 141.71 -28.93
CA ASN A 1076 -72.86 142.61 -29.58
C ASN A 1076 -73.51 143.35 -30.77
N THR A 1077 -74.22 142.63 -31.65
CA THR A 1077 -74.95 143.23 -32.78
C THR A 1077 -76.06 144.18 -32.32
N ALA A 1078 -76.77 143.88 -31.24
CA ALA A 1078 -77.78 144.79 -30.66
C ALA A 1078 -77.14 146.10 -30.16
N VAL A 1079 -75.96 146.05 -29.54
CA VAL A 1079 -75.19 147.24 -29.14
C VAL A 1079 -74.74 148.04 -30.36
N THR A 1080 -74.23 147.39 -31.42
CA THR A 1080 -73.87 148.07 -32.67
C THR A 1080 -75.08 148.75 -33.32
N ASN A 1081 -76.23 148.08 -33.36
CA ASN A 1081 -77.46 148.64 -33.93
C ASN A 1081 -78.02 149.80 -33.10
N ALA A 1082 -77.91 149.75 -31.76
CA ALA A 1082 -78.29 150.86 -30.89
C ALA A 1082 -77.42 152.11 -31.12
N ALA A 1083 -76.10 151.93 -31.31
CA ALA A 1083 -75.20 153.01 -31.66
C ALA A 1083 -75.55 153.63 -33.03
N ALA A 1084 -75.81 152.79 -34.05
CA ALA A 1084 -76.22 153.26 -35.37
C ALA A 1084 -77.57 154.01 -35.35
N ALA A 1085 -78.55 153.54 -34.55
CA ALA A 1085 -79.84 154.20 -34.38
C ALA A 1085 -79.69 155.58 -33.72
N ALA A 1086 -78.82 155.72 -32.72
CA ALA A 1086 -78.51 157.01 -32.10
C ALA A 1086 -77.91 158.01 -33.11
N SER A 1087 -77.01 157.55 -34.00
CA SER A 1087 -76.49 158.37 -35.10
C SER A 1087 -77.59 158.79 -36.09
N ALA A 1088 -78.48 157.87 -36.48
CA ALA A 1088 -79.57 158.15 -37.42
C ALA A 1088 -80.58 159.18 -36.89
N VAL A 1089 -80.92 159.12 -35.60
CA VAL A 1089 -81.81 160.11 -34.93
C VAL A 1089 -81.17 161.51 -34.94
N THR A 1090 -79.84 161.61 -34.78
CA THR A 1090 -79.13 162.90 -34.88
C THR A 1090 -79.22 163.47 -36.30
N SER A 1091 -79.09 162.65 -37.35
CA SER A 1091 -79.22 163.10 -38.75
C SER A 1091 -80.65 163.53 -39.11
N LEU A 1092 -81.66 162.74 -38.73
CA LEU A 1092 -83.09 163.03 -38.99
C LEU A 1092 -83.54 164.38 -38.40
N LYS A 1093 -82.93 164.80 -37.27
CA LYS A 1093 -83.19 166.10 -36.64
C LYS A 1093 -82.66 167.29 -37.45
N SER A 1094 -81.69 167.07 -38.34
CA SER A 1094 -81.17 168.08 -39.27
C SER A 1094 -82.12 168.28 -40.46
N GLU A 1095 -82.49 167.19 -41.14
CA GLU A 1095 -83.17 167.23 -42.43
C GLU A 1095 -84.60 167.81 -42.36
N LEU A 1096 -85.32 167.57 -41.25
CA LEU A 1096 -86.68 168.07 -41.04
C LEU A 1096 -86.82 169.60 -41.06
N SER A 1097 -85.70 170.35 -41.00
CA SER A 1097 -85.67 171.81 -40.97
C SER A 1097 -85.85 172.51 -42.34
N THR A 1098 -85.82 171.77 -43.47
CA THR A 1098 -85.69 172.38 -44.82
C THR A 1098 -86.82 172.11 -45.81
N GLY A 1099 -87.92 171.46 -45.39
CA GLY A 1099 -89.21 171.56 -46.08
C GLY A 1099 -89.31 170.99 -47.50
N LYS A 1100 -88.62 169.88 -47.80
CA LYS A 1100 -88.83 169.08 -49.03
C LYS A 1100 -89.13 167.63 -48.69
N GLY A 1101 -90.01 167.01 -49.46
CA GLY A 1101 -90.24 165.57 -49.46
C GLY A 1101 -90.78 165.10 -50.81
N ILE A 1102 -90.71 163.78 -51.05
CA ILE A 1102 -91.51 162.92 -51.96
C ILE A 1102 -90.74 161.60 -52.19
N ASN A 1103 -91.49 160.50 -52.17
CA ASN A 1103 -91.23 159.11 -52.62
C ASN A 1103 -89.88 158.81 -53.33
N ASN A 1104 -89.18 157.75 -52.89
CA ASN A 1104 -89.39 156.40 -53.46
C ASN A 1104 -88.64 155.27 -52.71
N ILE A 1105 -89.05 154.02 -52.93
CA ILE A 1105 -88.33 152.80 -52.52
C ILE A 1105 -87.66 152.17 -53.75
N ILE A 1106 -86.35 151.91 -53.70
CA ILE A 1106 -85.57 151.19 -54.74
C ILE A 1106 -84.51 150.31 -54.05
N ALA A 1107 -84.20 149.14 -54.62
CA ALA A 1107 -83.17 148.21 -54.14
C ALA A 1107 -82.36 147.58 -55.30
N PRO A 1108 -81.05 147.34 -55.10
CA PRO A 1108 -80.29 146.22 -55.68
C PRO A 1108 -79.73 145.28 -54.56
N PHE A 1109 -79.64 143.94 -54.69
CA PHE A 1109 -78.77 143.11 -55.55
C PHE A 1109 -77.27 143.30 -55.24
N SER A 1110 -76.55 142.35 -54.59
CA SER A 1110 -76.00 141.02 -55.02
C SER A 1110 -74.43 141.11 -55.03
N ASP A 1111 -73.57 140.08 -55.20
CA ASP A 1111 -73.71 138.72 -55.76
C ASP A 1111 -72.66 137.69 -55.13
N PRO A 1112 -72.11 136.60 -55.74
CA PRO A 1112 -72.30 135.24 -55.17
C PRO A 1112 -71.03 134.35 -54.92
N GLN A 1113 -71.20 133.02 -55.03
CA GLN A 1113 -70.32 131.91 -54.56
C GLN A 1113 -69.21 131.45 -55.54
N GLU A 1114 -68.34 130.53 -55.08
CA GLU A 1114 -67.96 129.34 -55.86
C GLU A 1114 -67.74 128.08 -54.96
N LEU A 1115 -67.56 126.89 -55.57
CA LEU A 1115 -67.46 125.55 -54.93
C LEU A 1115 -66.44 124.64 -55.64
N SER A 1116 -66.00 123.55 -55.01
CA SER A 1116 -65.05 122.56 -55.57
C SER A 1116 -65.44 121.10 -55.21
N PRO A 1117 -65.05 120.05 -55.98
CA PRO A 1117 -65.89 118.83 -56.12
C PRO A 1117 -65.29 117.50 -55.60
N TYR A 1118 -66.03 116.41 -55.90
CA TYR A 1118 -65.74 114.96 -55.93
C TYR A 1118 -66.27 114.06 -54.80
N ILE A 1119 -67.02 113.01 -55.20
CA ILE A 1119 -67.70 111.99 -54.38
C ILE A 1119 -67.76 110.67 -55.17
N ILE A 1120 -67.73 109.52 -54.49
CA ILE A 1120 -68.24 108.22 -54.99
C ILE A 1120 -69.12 107.58 -53.90
N GLY A 1121 -70.20 106.90 -54.30
CA GLY A 1121 -70.71 105.74 -53.54
C GLY A 1121 -72.08 105.85 -52.85
N ALA A 1122 -72.62 107.04 -52.56
CA ALA A 1122 -73.93 107.16 -51.91
C ALA A 1122 -74.73 108.39 -52.39
N SER A 1123 -75.97 108.16 -52.81
CA SER A 1123 -76.89 109.20 -53.30
C SER A 1123 -77.19 110.25 -52.23
N ARG A 1124 -77.07 111.55 -52.57
CA ARG A 1124 -77.53 112.65 -51.72
C ARG A 1124 -78.57 113.51 -52.44
N THR A 1125 -79.74 113.62 -51.81
CA THR A 1125 -80.74 114.64 -52.13
C THR A 1125 -80.21 116.01 -51.68
N VAL A 1126 -80.26 117.01 -52.55
CA VAL A 1126 -79.91 118.41 -52.24
C VAL A 1126 -81.17 119.25 -52.40
N ALA A 1127 -81.57 119.97 -51.35
CA ALA A 1127 -82.90 120.57 -51.24
C ALA A 1127 -82.99 121.96 -51.90
N LEU A 1128 -84.03 122.16 -52.73
CA LEU A 1128 -84.34 123.47 -53.31
C LEU A 1128 -85.14 124.34 -52.33
N VAL A 1129 -84.41 125.16 -51.56
CA VAL A 1129 -84.99 126.22 -50.73
C VAL A 1129 -85.42 127.39 -51.63
N ASN A 1130 -86.65 127.87 -51.45
CA ASN A 1130 -87.21 129.08 -52.09
C ASN A 1130 -87.18 129.18 -53.63
N SER A 1131 -87.41 128.07 -54.34
CA SER A 1131 -87.86 128.15 -55.76
C SER A 1131 -89.30 128.70 -55.85
N PRO A 1132 -89.60 129.61 -56.80
CA PRO A 1132 -90.94 130.17 -56.99
C PRO A 1132 -91.97 129.16 -57.55
N MET A 1133 -91.57 127.96 -57.97
CA MET A 1133 -92.49 126.95 -58.53
C MET A 1133 -93.25 126.12 -57.48
N ARG A 1134 -93.60 126.72 -56.33
CA ARG A 1134 -94.39 126.06 -55.27
C ARG A 1134 -95.90 126.22 -55.50
N ILE A 1135 -96.50 125.32 -56.27
CA ILE A 1135 -97.96 125.14 -56.32
C ILE A 1135 -98.37 124.08 -55.27
N ASN A 1136 -99.34 124.40 -54.41
CA ASN A 1136 -99.98 123.50 -53.43
C ASN A 1136 -99.05 122.70 -52.48
N GLY A 1137 -97.87 123.24 -52.16
CA GLY A 1137 -97.22 122.98 -50.86
C GLY A 1137 -96.57 121.60 -50.63
N LYS A 1138 -96.28 120.81 -51.68
CA LYS A 1138 -95.45 119.59 -51.56
C LYS A 1138 -94.31 119.58 -52.59
N ALA A 1139 -93.16 119.05 -52.19
CA ALA A 1139 -92.03 118.77 -53.06
C ALA A 1139 -92.08 117.31 -53.55
N TYR A 1140 -91.39 117.03 -54.66
CA TYR A 1140 -91.32 115.70 -55.27
C TYR A 1140 -89.87 115.33 -55.59
N ASP A 1141 -89.53 114.05 -55.47
CA ASP A 1141 -88.22 113.49 -55.83
C ASP A 1141 -88.07 113.30 -57.35
N VAL A 1142 -86.85 113.48 -57.86
CA VAL A 1142 -86.44 113.04 -59.20
C VAL A 1142 -85.04 112.44 -59.12
N THR A 1143 -84.93 111.14 -59.42
CA THR A 1143 -83.67 110.40 -59.42
C THR A 1143 -83.10 110.27 -60.83
N PHE A 1144 -81.81 110.55 -61.01
CA PHE A 1144 -81.09 110.29 -62.26
C PHE A 1144 -80.10 109.15 -62.08
N ASN A 1145 -80.37 107.99 -62.69
CA ASN A 1145 -79.40 106.90 -62.79
C ASN A 1145 -78.52 107.10 -64.03
N ALA A 1146 -77.21 107.28 -63.82
CA ALA A 1146 -76.19 107.19 -64.86
C ALA A 1146 -75.17 106.10 -64.45
N VAL A 1147 -75.03 105.07 -65.28
CA VAL A 1147 -74.06 103.98 -65.02
C VAL A 1147 -72.74 104.32 -65.71
N ALA A 1148 -71.89 104.98 -64.93
CA ALA A 1148 -70.47 105.26 -65.18
C ALA A 1148 -70.15 106.18 -66.39
N GLY A 1149 -69.05 106.93 -66.26
CA GLY A 1149 -68.71 108.10 -67.08
C GLY A 1149 -69.14 109.45 -66.47
N SER A 1150 -68.18 110.37 -66.32
CA SER A 1150 -68.37 111.68 -65.67
C SER A 1150 -69.08 112.71 -66.57
N ILE A 1151 -69.82 113.65 -65.95
CA ILE A 1151 -70.44 114.80 -66.63
C ILE A 1151 -69.86 116.11 -66.07
N TYR A 1152 -69.46 117.00 -66.97
CA TYR A 1152 -69.02 118.38 -66.71
C TYR A 1152 -69.93 119.36 -67.48
N PHE A 1153 -69.89 120.65 -67.16
CA PHE A 1153 -69.25 121.68 -68.01
C PHE A 1153 -69.62 123.11 -67.58
N GLY A 1154 -68.62 123.99 -67.56
CA GLY A 1154 -68.79 125.44 -67.56
C GLY A 1154 -68.96 125.99 -68.98
N SER A 1155 -68.71 127.29 -69.15
CA SER A 1155 -68.92 128.00 -70.42
C SER A 1155 -67.77 127.85 -71.43
N SER A 1156 -68.10 128.14 -72.71
CA SER A 1156 -67.24 128.30 -73.90
C SER A 1156 -66.81 127.05 -74.73
N SER A 1157 -67.47 126.94 -75.90
CA SER A 1157 -66.97 126.59 -77.24
C SER A 1157 -66.30 125.23 -77.59
N VAL A 1158 -67.02 124.45 -78.44
CA VAL A 1158 -66.56 123.81 -79.72
C VAL A 1158 -65.41 122.77 -79.61
N SER A 1159 -65.56 121.45 -79.90
CA SER A 1159 -66.37 120.75 -80.93
C SER A 1159 -66.49 119.21 -80.72
N THR A 1160 -67.63 118.59 -81.13
CA THR A 1160 -67.87 117.20 -81.67
C THR A 1160 -67.15 115.95 -81.04
N VAL A 1161 -67.74 114.78 -80.68
CA VAL A 1161 -68.88 113.96 -81.23
C VAL A 1161 -69.59 113.00 -80.19
N ASN A 1162 -70.94 112.99 -80.16
CA ASN A 1162 -72.02 111.98 -79.84
C ASN A 1162 -72.06 110.91 -78.69
N THR A 1163 -73.33 110.63 -78.24
CA THR A 1163 -74.05 109.38 -77.75
C THR A 1163 -73.70 108.63 -76.43
N ALA A 1164 -74.63 108.10 -75.57
CA ALA A 1164 -76.12 108.08 -75.45
C ALA A 1164 -76.73 107.57 -74.08
N ALA A 1165 -78.00 107.97 -73.74
CA ALA A 1165 -79.07 107.37 -72.86
C ALA A 1165 -78.84 106.98 -71.35
N ALA A 1166 -79.81 106.79 -70.39
CA ALA A 1166 -81.23 107.22 -70.04
C ALA A 1166 -82.02 106.05 -69.31
N GLY A 1167 -83.04 106.15 -68.41
CA GLY A 1167 -83.61 107.20 -67.51
C GLY A 1167 -85.16 107.07 -67.20
N VAL A 1168 -85.64 106.80 -65.95
CA VAL A 1168 -87.10 106.71 -65.54
C VAL A 1168 -87.39 107.00 -64.03
N VAL A 1169 -88.59 107.51 -63.68
CA VAL A 1169 -89.17 107.67 -62.30
C VAL A 1169 -90.66 107.25 -62.27
N SER A 1170 -91.17 106.77 -61.12
CA SER A 1170 -92.60 106.47 -60.87
C SER A 1170 -93.11 107.23 -59.63
N GLY A 1171 -94.27 107.90 -59.67
CA GLY A 1171 -95.16 108.10 -60.80
C GLY A 1171 -96.28 109.11 -60.51
N GLY A 1172 -97.06 109.50 -61.53
CA GLY A 1172 -98.26 110.32 -61.31
C GLY A 1172 -98.76 111.13 -62.51
N LYS A 1173 -97.88 111.88 -63.19
CA LYS A 1173 -98.07 112.45 -64.55
C LYS A 1173 -96.78 113.11 -65.05
N ARG A 1174 -96.72 113.41 -66.36
CA ARG A 1174 -95.46 113.63 -67.12
C ARG A 1174 -95.32 115.06 -67.65
N TYR A 1175 -94.10 115.58 -67.60
CA TYR A 1175 -93.52 116.51 -68.58
C TYR A 1175 -92.12 115.98 -68.99
N MET A 1176 -91.46 116.57 -69.99
CA MET A 1176 -90.52 115.84 -70.88
C MET A 1176 -89.27 116.67 -71.27
N LEU A 1177 -88.28 116.01 -71.92
CA LEU A 1177 -87.10 116.56 -72.62
C LEU A 1177 -85.93 116.99 -71.69
N SER A 1178 -84.65 116.73 -71.96
CA SER A 1178 -83.95 115.84 -72.92
C SER A 1178 -82.55 115.47 -72.35
N ALA A 1179 -81.88 114.42 -72.85
CA ALA A 1179 -80.63 113.88 -72.29
C ALA A 1179 -79.56 113.58 -73.35
N TYR A 1180 -78.29 113.40 -72.95
CA TYR A 1180 -77.24 112.58 -73.62
C TYR A 1180 -76.14 112.22 -72.60
N LEU A 1181 -75.35 111.16 -72.83
CA LEU A 1181 -74.41 110.52 -71.85
C LEU A 1181 -73.16 109.96 -72.56
N LYS A 1182 -72.08 109.61 -71.84
CA LYS A 1182 -70.92 108.87 -72.40
C LYS A 1182 -70.17 108.07 -71.32
N LYS A 1183 -69.86 106.81 -71.61
CA LYS A 1183 -69.22 105.79 -70.72
C LYS A 1183 -67.69 105.99 -70.59
N HIS A 1184 -66.99 105.41 -69.60
CA HIS A 1184 -67.09 104.05 -69.04
C HIS A 1184 -67.28 103.93 -67.54
#